data_AF-A0A3M0YV66-F1
#
_entry.id   AF-A0A3M0YV66-F1
#
_cell.length_a   1.000
_cell.length_b   1.000
_cell.length_c   1.000
_cell.angle_alpha   90.00
_cell.angle_beta   90.00
_cell.angle_gamma   90.00
#
_symmetry.space_group_name_H-M   'P 1'
#
loop_
_entity.id
_entity.type
_entity.pdbx_description
1 polymer ?
#
loop_
_entity_poly.entity_id
_entity_poly.type
_entity_poly.pdbx_seq_one_letter_code
_entity_poly.pdbx_strand_id
1 'polypeptide(L)'
;WGGPTGQIIRYNRYYLEDKPQYLDDERGEFWFERRDAKKGSGRLYLRLPDGLDPNRVRLEVARRIRVIYGERMDHIEISGLTFRFTNVYWDLAARPWVSRDVEPACIRLWGSGTGITVRNCRFEHVHSAIRLRAVKVSDRIDRVMICDNVIRMTDHAGMELFDGGGWGRKDREVGRLLDVKILRNKLELTGMRPDRFGQGHAMVVECAQTLEVAGNFLYRVYGSGIHVFGAKRSMLRADRPLSRILIHHNKVVDSLLNTNDWGGIETWQGGPAYVYCNISGNPGGYWHWKYKNHPQEPGCGRFGHAYYLDGAFKNYLFNNIAWGKSKDPLSPLGNTSAFQEIVSYQNTFFNNTVYNFVVGSRRQAAHAGRDKFLGNVWEGIGLRVFRHAQPAKAAADANAKDAGKVDSRFDYGTNAFARNVFHDVAEYGVYLASGLRLKRFSEFQDALKRTRTLVAELGVESDKAILKDPAAFDFRPRHDSLAIDRGVRVFVPWALYATVGEWHFYHRGGDVSEVIDEHWYMTPFHQDRKEYYKLPSYPLQVKGVSEDDYVNGILEDWVKGALRLNGKGQYAVWKQREGQSGTKNPEKPEAFAKEPCDWAELVNLPSALSPEKAAQIEIRLRGAAATAKGILQVDLHQIRKDGKWGGLNT
;
A
#
# COMPACT_ATOMS: atom_id res chain seq x y z
N TRP A 1 0.34 -4.09 -16.04
CA TRP A 1 -0.94 -3.39 -15.83
C TRP A 1 -1.21 -2.48 -17.02
N GLY A 2 -2.42 -2.48 -17.59
CA GLY A 2 -2.84 -1.49 -18.59
C GLY A 2 -2.99 -1.94 -20.06
N GLY A 3 -2.94 -3.24 -20.34
CA GLY A 3 -3.39 -3.78 -21.64
C GLY A 3 -4.81 -4.33 -21.52
N PRO A 4 -5.69 -4.18 -22.53
CA PRO A 4 -6.94 -4.93 -22.57
C PRO A 4 -6.60 -6.42 -22.57
N THR A 5 -7.35 -7.23 -21.82
CA THR A 5 -7.18 -8.69 -21.79
C THR A 5 -7.48 -9.35 -23.14
N GLY A 6 -8.07 -8.61 -24.08
CA GLY A 6 -8.55 -9.13 -25.37
C GLY A 6 -9.75 -10.07 -25.25
N GLN A 7 -10.20 -10.37 -24.02
CA GLN A 7 -11.27 -11.30 -23.73
C GLN A 7 -12.42 -10.58 -23.04
N ILE A 8 -13.59 -10.64 -23.68
CA ILE A 8 -14.85 -10.17 -23.07
C ILE A 8 -15.29 -11.22 -22.07
N ILE A 9 -15.25 -10.89 -20.78
CA ILE A 9 -15.74 -11.76 -19.71
C ILE A 9 -17.27 -11.68 -19.66
N ARG A 10 -17.95 -12.82 -19.71
CA ARG A 10 -19.42 -12.89 -19.62
C ARG A 10 -19.92 -12.20 -18.35
N TYR A 11 -20.97 -11.39 -18.49
CA TYR A 11 -21.56 -10.56 -17.42
C TYR A 11 -20.66 -9.44 -16.89
N ASN A 12 -19.50 -9.16 -17.50
CA ASN A 12 -18.76 -7.97 -17.13
C ASN A 12 -19.54 -6.72 -17.56
N ARG A 13 -19.70 -5.77 -16.64
CA ARG A 13 -20.43 -4.54 -16.92
C ARG A 13 -19.53 -3.58 -17.67
N TYR A 14 -20.10 -2.95 -18.68
CA TYR A 14 -19.52 -1.82 -19.38
C TYR A 14 -20.66 -0.83 -19.64
N TYR A 15 -20.29 0.41 -19.92
CA TYR A 15 -21.21 1.40 -20.46
C TYR A 15 -20.62 1.91 -21.77
N LEU A 16 -21.48 2.40 -22.63
CA LEU A 16 -21.10 3.08 -23.86
C LEU A 16 -21.46 4.55 -23.68
N GLU A 17 -20.59 5.44 -24.12
CA GLU A 17 -20.77 6.88 -23.99
C GLU A 17 -20.27 7.59 -25.26
N ASP A 18 -20.43 8.92 -25.29
CA ASP A 18 -19.94 9.80 -26.35
C ASP A 18 -20.51 9.50 -27.76
N LYS A 19 -21.82 9.24 -27.82
CA LYS A 19 -22.57 9.03 -29.08
C LYS A 19 -23.91 9.77 -29.03
N PRO A 20 -24.40 10.32 -30.16
CA PRO A 20 -25.69 11.00 -30.20
C PRO A 20 -26.87 10.08 -29.89
N GLN A 21 -26.73 8.77 -30.15
CA GLN A 21 -27.78 7.78 -29.91
C GLN A 21 -28.07 7.54 -28.42
N TYR A 22 -27.18 7.98 -27.52
CA TYR A 22 -27.34 7.86 -26.07
C TYR A 22 -27.73 9.19 -25.43
N LEU A 23 -28.38 10.09 -26.18
CA LEU A 23 -28.93 11.34 -25.66
C LEU A 23 -30.44 11.16 -25.43
N ASP A 24 -30.81 10.29 -24.49
CA ASP A 24 -32.17 9.79 -24.30
C ASP A 24 -32.67 9.80 -22.84
N ASP A 25 -31.84 10.07 -21.83
CA ASP A 25 -32.26 10.18 -20.43
C ASP A 25 -33.04 11.50 -20.18
N GLU A 26 -34.28 11.37 -19.73
CA GLU A 26 -35.14 12.49 -19.33
C GLU A 26 -34.62 13.29 -18.12
N ARG A 27 -33.72 12.71 -17.31
CA ARG A 27 -33.07 13.38 -16.18
C ARG A 27 -31.89 14.25 -16.59
N GLY A 28 -31.58 14.26 -17.88
CA GLY A 28 -30.64 15.18 -18.50
C GLY A 28 -29.32 14.51 -18.88
N GLU A 29 -28.89 14.78 -20.10
CA GLU A 29 -27.69 14.24 -20.73
C GLU A 29 -27.11 15.26 -21.72
N PHE A 30 -25.86 15.04 -22.12
CA PHE A 30 -25.24 15.85 -23.17
C PHE A 30 -24.36 15.00 -24.08
N TRP A 31 -24.22 15.45 -25.32
CA TRP A 31 -23.26 14.92 -26.28
C TRP A 31 -22.55 16.06 -26.97
N PHE A 32 -21.22 15.94 -27.12
CA PHE A 32 -20.42 16.96 -27.78
C PHE A 32 -19.90 16.43 -29.12
N GLU A 33 -20.51 16.87 -30.22
CA GLU A 33 -20.08 16.56 -31.57
C GLU A 33 -18.78 17.31 -31.88
N ARG A 34 -17.68 16.58 -31.91
CA ARG A 34 -16.38 17.12 -32.33
C ARG A 34 -16.40 17.34 -33.84
N ARG A 35 -16.18 18.58 -34.29
CA ARG A 35 -16.15 18.93 -35.73
C ARG A 35 -14.74 19.16 -36.25
N ASP A 36 -13.90 19.79 -35.44
CA ASP A 36 -12.48 19.97 -35.75
C ASP A 36 -11.66 19.69 -34.49
N ALA A 37 -11.03 18.51 -34.46
CA ALA A 37 -10.20 18.07 -33.36
C ALA A 37 -8.94 18.91 -33.17
N LYS A 38 -8.42 19.56 -34.24
CA LYS A 38 -7.23 20.41 -34.16
C LYS A 38 -7.56 21.79 -33.58
N LYS A 39 -8.77 22.29 -33.82
CA LYS A 39 -9.26 23.57 -33.26
C LYS A 39 -9.98 23.43 -31.93
N GLY A 40 -10.18 22.21 -31.43
CA GLY A 40 -10.97 21.96 -30.20
C GLY A 40 -12.40 22.47 -30.32
N SER A 41 -12.99 22.41 -31.53
CA SER A 41 -14.30 22.98 -31.82
C SER A 41 -15.33 21.89 -32.13
N GLY A 42 -16.59 22.20 -31.81
CA GLY A 42 -17.68 21.26 -31.95
C GLY A 42 -19.02 21.88 -31.61
N ARG A 43 -20.04 21.03 -31.52
CA ARG A 43 -21.40 21.41 -31.14
C ARG A 43 -21.83 20.61 -29.93
N LEU A 44 -22.28 21.32 -28.89
CA LEU A 44 -22.89 20.70 -27.72
C LEU A 44 -24.38 20.48 -28.00
N TYR A 45 -24.82 19.24 -27.91
CA TYR A 45 -26.21 18.83 -27.87
C TYR A 45 -26.54 18.49 -26.42
N LEU A 46 -27.70 18.94 -25.96
CA LEU A 46 -28.12 18.82 -24.57
C LEU A 46 -29.60 18.45 -24.52
N ARG A 47 -29.92 17.47 -23.67
CA ARG A 47 -31.25 17.16 -23.21
C ARG A 47 -31.31 17.63 -21.76
N LEU A 48 -32.14 18.64 -21.49
CA LEU A 48 -32.23 19.18 -20.13
C LEU A 48 -33.16 18.32 -19.28
N PRO A 49 -32.91 18.22 -17.95
CA PRO A 49 -33.75 17.45 -17.05
C PRO A 49 -35.21 17.88 -17.17
N ASP A 50 -36.12 16.91 -17.18
CA ASP A 50 -37.58 17.09 -17.16
C ASP A 50 -38.10 18.01 -18.29
N GLY A 51 -37.38 18.10 -19.41
CA GLY A 51 -37.77 18.92 -20.57
C GLY A 51 -37.69 20.42 -20.33
N LEU A 52 -36.84 20.89 -19.40
CA LEU A 52 -36.63 22.31 -19.15
C LEU A 52 -36.30 23.08 -20.44
N ASP A 53 -36.88 24.28 -20.57
CA ASP A 53 -36.65 25.17 -21.72
C ASP A 53 -35.19 25.65 -21.72
N PRO A 54 -34.40 25.33 -22.77
CA PRO A 54 -33.00 25.73 -22.86
C PRO A 54 -32.80 27.25 -22.90
N ASN A 55 -33.82 28.02 -23.27
CA ASN A 55 -33.76 29.49 -23.26
C ASN A 55 -33.92 30.09 -21.85
N ARG A 56 -34.25 29.27 -20.85
CA ARG A 56 -34.51 29.69 -19.47
C ARG A 56 -33.47 29.18 -18.47
N VAL A 57 -32.48 28.42 -18.92
CA VAL A 57 -31.44 27.86 -18.06
C VAL A 57 -30.09 28.54 -18.30
N ARG A 58 -29.25 28.54 -17.27
CA ARG A 58 -27.84 28.89 -17.39
C ARG A 58 -27.03 27.61 -17.51
N LEU A 59 -26.24 27.51 -18.57
CA LEU A 59 -25.31 26.41 -18.81
C LEU A 59 -23.89 26.84 -18.48
N GLU A 60 -23.22 26.08 -17.63
CA GLU A 60 -21.81 26.29 -17.30
C GLU A 60 -20.99 25.13 -17.88
N VAL A 61 -20.11 25.44 -18.83
CA VAL A 61 -19.30 24.44 -19.54
C VAL A 61 -17.84 24.67 -19.23
N ALA A 62 -17.15 23.60 -18.83
CA ALA A 62 -15.75 23.65 -18.47
C ALA A 62 -14.86 24.01 -19.67
N ARG A 63 -14.00 25.03 -19.52
CA ARG A 63 -13.05 25.46 -20.56
C ARG A 63 -11.59 25.16 -20.24
N ARG A 64 -11.20 25.26 -18.96
CA ARG A 64 -9.79 25.19 -18.56
C ARG A 64 -9.47 23.84 -17.95
N ILE A 65 -8.35 23.26 -18.34
CA ILE A 65 -7.85 22.00 -17.75
C ILE A 65 -7.19 22.25 -16.38
N ARG A 66 -6.55 23.41 -16.19
CA ARG A 66 -5.78 23.77 -14.98
C ARG A 66 -6.12 25.19 -14.56
N VAL A 67 -6.02 25.47 -13.26
CA VAL A 67 -6.31 26.80 -12.70
C VAL A 67 -5.04 27.43 -12.15
N ILE A 68 -4.40 26.80 -11.16
CA ILE A 68 -3.13 27.24 -10.57
C ILE A 68 -2.09 26.15 -10.86
N TYR A 69 -1.06 26.45 -11.64
CA TYR A 69 -0.08 25.43 -12.01
C TYR A 69 1.32 25.98 -12.27
N GLY A 70 2.33 25.12 -12.14
CA GLY A 70 3.72 25.47 -12.39
C GLY A 70 4.67 24.28 -12.31
N GLU A 71 5.90 24.47 -12.78
CA GLU A 71 7.02 23.54 -12.54
C GLU A 71 7.76 23.84 -11.22
N ARG A 72 7.43 24.98 -10.61
CA ARG A 72 7.99 25.41 -9.32
C ARG A 72 6.93 26.12 -8.48
N MET A 73 6.82 25.75 -7.20
CA MET A 73 5.90 26.37 -6.22
C MET A 73 6.56 26.42 -4.85
N ASP A 74 7.04 27.59 -4.44
CA ASP A 74 7.73 27.77 -3.16
C ASP A 74 6.98 28.79 -2.31
N HIS A 75 6.72 28.46 -1.05
CA HIS A 75 6.13 29.33 -0.04
C HIS A 75 4.77 29.92 -0.47
N ILE A 76 3.90 29.05 -0.97
CA ILE A 76 2.58 29.42 -1.48
C ILE A 76 1.50 28.93 -0.51
N GLU A 77 0.57 29.83 -0.18
CA GLU A 77 -0.69 29.49 0.45
C GLU A 77 -1.85 29.77 -0.52
N ILE A 78 -2.71 28.77 -0.72
CA ILE A 78 -3.96 28.86 -1.48
C ILE A 78 -5.09 28.61 -0.49
N SER A 79 -5.86 29.65 -0.18
CA SER A 79 -6.93 29.54 0.83
C SER A 79 -8.20 30.32 0.51
N GLY A 80 -9.33 29.81 0.99
CA GLY A 80 -10.64 30.48 0.90
C GLY A 80 -11.24 30.51 -0.51
N LEU A 81 -10.70 29.72 -1.44
CA LEU A 81 -11.13 29.73 -2.84
C LEU A 81 -12.12 28.61 -3.15
N THR A 82 -12.99 28.87 -4.13
CA THR A 82 -13.85 27.85 -4.74
C THR A 82 -13.41 27.58 -6.18
N PHE A 83 -13.12 26.32 -6.49
CA PHE A 83 -12.75 25.83 -7.81
C PHE A 83 -13.91 25.03 -8.38
N ARG A 84 -14.35 25.39 -9.60
CA ARG A 84 -15.42 24.70 -10.31
C ARG A 84 -15.15 24.63 -11.81
N PHE A 85 -15.73 23.63 -12.45
CA PHE A 85 -15.86 23.52 -13.91
C PHE A 85 -14.52 23.49 -14.65
N THR A 86 -13.66 22.53 -14.28
CA THR A 86 -12.44 22.22 -15.04
C THR A 86 -12.68 21.13 -16.07
N ASN A 87 -11.98 21.22 -17.20
CA ASN A 87 -12.12 20.31 -18.33
C ASN A 87 -11.01 19.26 -18.31
N VAL A 88 -11.23 18.13 -18.98
CA VAL A 88 -10.23 17.06 -19.13
C VAL A 88 -9.48 17.21 -20.45
N TYR A 89 -8.46 16.38 -20.64
CA TYR A 89 -7.76 16.32 -21.93
C TYR A 89 -8.71 15.90 -23.06
N TRP A 90 -8.56 16.51 -24.22
CA TRP A 90 -9.49 16.33 -25.33
C TRP A 90 -9.60 14.88 -25.78
N ASP A 91 -8.49 14.16 -25.88
CA ASP A 91 -8.48 12.72 -26.16
C ASP A 91 -8.62 11.93 -24.85
N LEU A 92 -9.82 11.43 -24.57
CA LEU A 92 -10.14 10.65 -23.36
C LEU A 92 -9.42 9.30 -23.33
N ALA A 93 -8.97 8.81 -24.48
CA ALA A 93 -8.19 7.57 -24.58
C ALA A 93 -6.67 7.82 -24.52
N ALA A 94 -6.24 9.09 -24.41
CA ALA A 94 -4.83 9.43 -24.36
C ALA A 94 -4.14 8.76 -23.18
N ARG A 95 -2.89 8.35 -23.42
CA ARG A 95 -2.03 7.79 -22.38
C ARG A 95 -1.27 8.92 -21.67
N PRO A 96 -0.87 8.78 -20.39
CA PRO A 96 -0.22 9.86 -19.63
C PRO A 96 1.01 10.49 -20.31
N TRP A 97 1.76 9.72 -21.11
CA TRP A 97 2.93 10.20 -21.84
C TRP A 97 2.61 10.95 -23.14
N VAL A 98 1.35 10.98 -23.59
CA VAL A 98 0.94 11.74 -24.78
C VAL A 98 0.98 13.24 -24.51
N SER A 99 0.55 13.66 -23.32
CA SER A 99 0.58 15.05 -22.89
C SER A 99 0.53 15.14 -21.37
N ARG A 100 1.23 16.12 -20.81
CA ARG A 100 1.14 16.43 -19.37
C ARG A 100 -0.29 16.80 -18.96
N ASP A 101 -1.15 17.19 -19.89
CA ASP A 101 -2.54 17.58 -19.60
C ASP A 101 -3.52 16.41 -19.57
N VAL A 102 -3.08 15.19 -19.93
CA VAL A 102 -3.78 13.93 -19.63
C VAL A 102 -3.91 13.71 -18.13
N GLU A 103 -3.00 14.33 -17.37
CA GLU A 103 -2.86 14.22 -15.94
C GLU A 103 -3.20 15.56 -15.24
N PRO A 104 -4.49 16.00 -15.23
CA PRO A 104 -4.87 17.34 -14.82
C PRO A 104 -5.14 17.45 -13.31
N ALA A 105 -5.10 18.68 -12.79
CA ALA A 105 -5.63 19.05 -11.48
C ALA A 105 -5.93 20.57 -11.45
N CYS A 106 -6.83 21.01 -10.56
CA CYS A 106 -7.10 22.44 -10.37
C CYS A 106 -5.84 23.17 -9.89
N ILE A 107 -5.18 22.60 -8.87
CA ILE A 107 -3.88 23.01 -8.37
C ILE A 107 -2.86 21.95 -8.79
N ARG A 108 -1.90 22.31 -9.63
CA ARG A 108 -0.93 21.34 -10.19
C ARG A 108 0.53 21.79 -10.09
N LEU A 109 1.35 21.00 -9.41
CA LEU A 109 2.80 21.09 -9.45
C LEU A 109 3.39 19.96 -10.27
N TRP A 110 4.24 20.29 -11.23
CA TRP A 110 4.97 19.33 -12.08
C TRP A 110 6.47 19.60 -12.03
N GLY A 111 7.06 19.47 -10.84
CA GLY A 111 8.46 19.81 -10.58
C GLY A 111 8.76 19.95 -9.08
N SER A 112 9.48 21.01 -8.71
CA SER A 112 9.95 21.23 -7.32
C SER A 112 9.05 22.18 -6.55
N GLY A 113 8.93 22.00 -5.24
CA GLY A 113 8.24 22.97 -4.41
C GLY A 113 8.45 22.75 -2.91
N THR A 114 8.39 23.82 -2.14
CA THR A 114 8.49 23.73 -0.68
C THR A 114 7.52 24.67 0.02
N GLY A 115 6.96 24.26 1.15
CA GLY A 115 6.07 25.12 1.94
C GLY A 115 4.79 25.45 1.18
N ILE A 116 4.11 24.43 0.67
CA ILE A 116 2.86 24.57 -0.09
C ILE A 116 1.70 24.26 0.85
N THR A 117 0.81 25.23 1.06
CA THR A 117 -0.41 25.06 1.85
C THR A 117 -1.64 25.25 0.99
N VAL A 118 -2.55 24.27 0.99
CA VAL A 118 -3.89 24.40 0.40
C VAL A 118 -4.91 24.18 1.50
N ARG A 119 -5.62 25.24 1.91
CA ARG A 119 -6.54 25.15 3.04
C ARG A 119 -7.84 25.90 2.89
N ASN A 120 -8.90 25.43 3.55
CA ASN A 120 -10.22 26.10 3.53
C ASN A 120 -10.75 26.35 2.11
N CYS A 121 -10.38 25.51 1.13
CA CYS A 121 -10.86 25.62 -0.24
C CYS A 121 -12.03 24.66 -0.49
N ARG A 122 -12.81 24.97 -1.52
CA ARG A 122 -13.87 24.11 -2.04
C ARG A 122 -13.55 23.73 -3.49
N PHE A 123 -13.59 22.45 -3.80
CA PHE A 123 -13.46 21.92 -5.15
C PHE A 123 -14.75 21.19 -5.50
N GLU A 124 -15.40 21.54 -6.61
CA GLU A 124 -16.71 21.01 -6.98
C GLU A 124 -16.86 20.89 -8.49
N HIS A 125 -17.31 19.75 -9.00
CA HIS A 125 -17.49 19.54 -10.44
C HIS A 125 -16.18 19.83 -11.20
N VAL A 126 -15.10 19.21 -10.74
CA VAL A 126 -13.75 19.31 -11.29
C VAL A 126 -13.23 17.91 -11.56
N HIS A 127 -12.28 17.74 -12.47
CA HIS A 127 -11.66 16.41 -12.66
C HIS A 127 -10.89 15.93 -11.42
N SER A 128 -9.97 16.74 -10.92
CA SER A 128 -9.09 16.49 -9.78
C SER A 128 -8.80 17.80 -9.07
N ALA A 129 -8.77 17.79 -7.72
CA ALA A 129 -8.52 19.00 -6.95
C ALA A 129 -7.03 19.37 -6.95
N ILE A 130 -6.17 18.47 -6.47
CA ILE A 130 -4.76 18.77 -6.20
C ILE A 130 -3.88 17.67 -6.77
N ARG A 131 -2.84 18.02 -7.54
CA ARG A 131 -1.82 17.07 -7.98
C ARG A 131 -0.42 17.66 -7.88
N LEU A 132 0.46 17.01 -7.13
CA LEU A 132 1.86 17.43 -6.95
C LEU A 132 2.79 16.28 -7.34
N ARG A 133 3.72 16.50 -8.28
CA ARG A 133 4.64 15.45 -8.74
C ARG A 133 6.06 15.97 -8.90
N ALA A 134 7.03 15.29 -8.28
CA ALA A 134 8.45 15.55 -8.45
C ALA A 134 8.98 14.78 -9.67
N VAL A 135 9.20 15.43 -10.80
CA VAL A 135 9.31 14.75 -12.11
C VAL A 135 10.76 14.36 -12.43
N LYS A 136 11.68 15.30 -12.25
CA LYS A 136 13.11 15.16 -12.50
C LYS A 136 13.81 14.56 -11.29
N VAL A 137 14.98 13.96 -11.51
CA VAL A 137 15.82 13.39 -10.44
C VAL A 137 16.17 14.44 -9.37
N SER A 138 16.39 15.69 -9.78
CA SER A 138 16.70 16.81 -8.89
C SER A 138 15.46 17.39 -8.18
N ASP A 139 14.24 17.01 -8.58
CA ASP A 139 13.05 17.64 -8.03
C ASP A 139 12.79 17.24 -6.57
N ARG A 140 12.38 18.20 -5.76
CA ARG A 140 12.03 18.01 -4.36
C ARG A 140 10.69 18.68 -4.06
N ILE A 141 9.77 17.94 -3.46
CA ILE A 141 8.52 18.46 -2.90
C ILE A 141 8.55 18.26 -1.39
N ASP A 142 8.43 19.33 -0.63
CA ASP A 142 8.62 19.30 0.83
C ASP A 142 7.70 20.27 1.59
N ARG A 143 7.44 19.99 2.86
CA ARG A 143 6.58 20.80 3.75
C ARG A 143 5.23 21.11 3.10
N VAL A 144 4.53 20.08 2.63
CA VAL A 144 3.20 20.22 2.03
C VAL A 144 2.13 20.04 3.08
N MET A 145 1.15 20.95 3.12
CA MET A 145 -0.04 20.85 3.96
C MET A 145 -1.31 21.03 3.13
N ILE A 146 -2.18 20.03 3.14
CA ILE A 146 -3.51 20.09 2.52
C ILE A 146 -4.54 19.88 3.62
N CYS A 147 -5.23 20.93 4.04
CA CYS A 147 -6.13 20.83 5.18
C CYS A 147 -7.45 21.57 5.08
N ASP A 148 -8.46 21.09 5.80
CA ASP A 148 -9.73 21.80 5.97
C ASP A 148 -10.45 22.10 4.63
N ASN A 149 -10.23 21.29 3.59
CA ASN A 149 -10.85 21.46 2.28
C ASN A 149 -12.11 20.61 2.13
N VAL A 150 -13.03 21.05 1.26
CA VAL A 150 -14.18 20.26 0.80
C VAL A 150 -14.00 19.92 -0.68
N ILE A 151 -13.90 18.63 -0.99
CA ILE A 151 -13.71 18.12 -2.35
C ILE A 151 -14.92 17.28 -2.75
N ARG A 152 -15.66 17.86 -3.68
CA ARG A 152 -16.95 17.50 -4.27
C ARG A 152 -16.96 16.88 -5.65
N MET A 153 -17.62 15.74 -5.88
CA MET A 153 -18.10 15.40 -7.24
C MET A 153 -16.99 15.51 -8.29
N THR A 154 -15.93 14.72 -8.12
CA THR A 154 -14.78 14.75 -9.02
C THR A 154 -14.76 13.57 -9.96
N ASP A 155 -14.31 13.80 -11.19
CA ASP A 155 -14.22 12.74 -12.19
C ASP A 155 -13.06 11.78 -11.88
N HIS A 156 -11.84 12.29 -11.76
CA HIS A 156 -10.63 11.47 -11.70
C HIS A 156 -10.20 11.15 -10.27
N ALA A 157 -9.85 12.16 -9.47
CA ALA A 157 -9.30 11.99 -8.12
C ALA A 157 -9.66 13.16 -7.20
N GLY A 158 -9.34 13.03 -5.91
CA GLY A 158 -9.37 14.16 -4.98
C GLY A 158 -8.01 14.84 -4.95
N MET A 159 -7.01 14.12 -4.43
CA MET A 159 -5.64 14.60 -4.33
C MET A 159 -4.62 13.51 -4.59
N GLU A 160 -3.54 13.88 -5.27
CA GLU A 160 -2.50 12.95 -5.71
C GLU A 160 -1.11 13.58 -5.56
N LEU A 161 -0.27 12.98 -4.71
CA LEU A 161 1.06 13.47 -4.41
C LEU A 161 2.08 12.38 -4.70
N PHE A 162 3.05 12.67 -5.56
CA PHE A 162 3.97 11.68 -6.11
C PHE A 162 5.42 12.13 -6.00
N ASP A 163 6.30 11.20 -5.59
CA ASP A 163 7.72 11.32 -5.88
C ASP A 163 7.99 11.07 -7.38
N GLY A 164 9.26 11.04 -7.79
CA GLY A 164 9.64 10.75 -9.17
C GLY A 164 9.67 9.27 -9.51
N GLY A 165 9.34 8.40 -8.57
CA GLY A 165 9.30 6.96 -8.74
C GLY A 165 8.25 6.50 -9.74
N GLY A 166 8.30 5.20 -10.02
CA GLY A 166 7.31 4.52 -10.85
C GLY A 166 7.42 3.03 -10.67
N TRP A 167 6.31 2.32 -10.85
CA TRP A 167 6.31 0.86 -10.78
C TRP A 167 7.25 0.26 -11.83
N GLY A 168 8.12 -0.66 -11.44
CA GLY A 168 9.05 -1.33 -12.37
C GLY A 168 10.27 -0.49 -12.77
N ARG A 169 10.34 0.77 -12.34
CA ARG A 169 11.47 1.67 -12.58
C ARG A 169 12.68 1.19 -11.79
N LYS A 170 13.86 1.09 -12.42
CA LYS A 170 15.09 0.57 -11.81
C LYS A 170 16.12 1.66 -11.46
N ASP A 171 15.75 2.92 -11.50
CA ASP A 171 16.69 4.01 -11.24
C ASP A 171 17.18 4.02 -9.79
N ARG A 172 18.40 4.52 -9.59
CA ARG A 172 18.99 4.74 -8.25
C ARG A 172 18.56 6.07 -7.65
N GLU A 173 18.19 7.03 -8.49
CA GLU A 173 17.74 8.35 -8.07
C GLU A 173 16.49 8.77 -8.82
N VAL A 174 15.58 9.42 -8.09
CA VAL A 174 14.32 9.97 -8.59
C VAL A 174 13.98 11.22 -7.80
N GLY A 175 13.07 12.06 -8.34
CA GLY A 175 12.50 13.17 -7.59
C GLY A 175 11.92 12.69 -6.25
N ARG A 176 11.88 13.57 -5.24
CA ARG A 176 11.52 13.18 -3.87
C ARG A 176 10.26 13.90 -3.41
N LEU A 177 9.41 13.15 -2.72
CA LEU A 177 8.39 13.65 -1.83
C LEU A 177 8.90 13.50 -0.40
N LEU A 178 8.98 14.60 0.34
CA LEU A 178 9.57 14.64 1.68
C LEU A 178 8.45 14.71 2.74
N ASP A 179 8.24 15.86 3.38
CA ASP A 179 7.21 16.02 4.43
C ASP A 179 5.84 16.41 3.85
N VAL A 180 4.82 15.61 4.16
CA VAL A 180 3.45 15.78 3.68
C VAL A 180 2.44 15.62 4.82
N LYS A 181 1.51 16.56 4.92
CA LYS A 181 0.38 16.51 5.86
C LYS A 181 -0.94 16.71 5.14
N ILE A 182 -1.89 15.80 5.33
CA ILE A 182 -3.23 15.86 4.76
C ILE A 182 -4.24 15.74 5.91
N LEU A 183 -4.82 16.88 6.31
CA LEU A 183 -5.52 16.99 7.59
C LEU A 183 -6.95 17.50 7.42
N ARG A 184 -7.94 16.83 8.02
CA ARG A 184 -9.31 17.36 8.18
C ARG A 184 -10.03 17.74 6.89
N ASN A 185 -9.76 17.05 5.79
CA ASN A 185 -10.47 17.27 4.52
C ASN A 185 -11.75 16.43 4.45
N LYS A 186 -12.79 16.95 3.80
CA LYS A 186 -14.00 16.20 3.45
C LYS A 186 -14.00 15.90 1.95
N LEU A 187 -14.08 14.63 1.57
CA LEU A 187 -14.20 14.19 0.18
C LEU A 187 -15.51 13.43 -0.01
N GLU A 188 -16.25 13.75 -1.06
CA GLU A 188 -17.54 13.14 -1.36
C GLU A 188 -17.72 12.95 -2.86
N LEU A 189 -18.18 11.77 -3.29
CA LEU A 189 -18.41 11.44 -4.71
C LEU A 189 -17.17 11.72 -5.56
N THR A 190 -16.04 11.17 -5.14
CA THR A 190 -14.71 11.42 -5.75
C THR A 190 -14.29 10.22 -6.60
N GLY A 191 -13.75 10.49 -7.80
CA GLY A 191 -13.21 9.47 -8.70
C GLY A 191 -14.25 8.78 -9.59
N MET A 192 -15.37 9.46 -9.90
CA MET A 192 -16.51 8.90 -10.61
C MET A 192 -16.17 8.33 -11.99
N ARG A 193 -15.28 9.00 -12.71
CA ARG A 193 -14.86 8.71 -14.08
C ARG A 193 -13.33 8.78 -14.17
N PRO A 194 -12.62 7.72 -13.74
CA PRO A 194 -11.16 7.71 -13.80
C PRO A 194 -10.64 7.87 -15.24
N ASP A 195 -9.43 8.43 -15.37
CA ASP A 195 -8.72 8.40 -16.65
C ASP A 195 -8.38 6.95 -17.06
N ARG A 196 -7.90 6.77 -18.29
CA ARG A 196 -7.62 5.46 -18.89
C ARG A 196 -6.75 4.53 -18.02
N PHE A 197 -5.83 5.07 -17.23
CA PHE A 197 -4.92 4.28 -16.39
C PHE A 197 -5.23 4.39 -14.89
N GLY A 198 -6.04 5.37 -14.50
CA GLY A 198 -6.50 5.59 -13.16
C GLY A 198 -7.54 4.56 -12.70
N GLN A 199 -7.73 4.52 -11.38
CA GLN A 199 -8.69 3.65 -10.71
C GLN A 199 -9.70 4.44 -9.84
N GLY A 200 -9.69 5.77 -9.96
CA GLY A 200 -10.64 6.64 -9.26
C GLY A 200 -10.33 6.79 -7.76
N HIS A 201 -9.07 6.60 -7.36
CA HIS A 201 -8.64 6.74 -5.98
C HIS A 201 -8.82 8.19 -5.50
N ALA A 202 -9.33 8.35 -4.29
CA ALA A 202 -9.68 9.68 -3.77
C ALA A 202 -8.46 10.44 -3.23
N MET A 203 -7.60 9.77 -2.47
CA MET A 203 -6.38 10.33 -1.90
C MET A 203 -5.22 9.37 -2.14
N VAL A 204 -4.24 9.80 -2.96
CA VAL A 204 -3.05 9.01 -3.27
C VAL A 204 -1.80 9.75 -2.84
N VAL A 205 -0.94 9.10 -2.05
CA VAL A 205 0.38 9.62 -1.69
C VAL A 205 1.43 8.55 -1.94
N GLU A 206 2.42 8.86 -2.78
CA GLU A 206 3.48 7.93 -3.12
C GLU A 206 4.82 8.35 -2.55
N CYS A 207 5.35 7.49 -1.70
CA CYS A 207 6.76 7.47 -1.28
C CYS A 207 7.23 8.77 -0.61
N ALA A 208 6.32 9.41 0.14
CA ALA A 208 6.67 10.48 1.07
C ALA A 208 7.63 9.94 2.15
N GLN A 209 8.65 10.72 2.50
CA GLN A 209 9.58 10.34 3.57
C GLN A 209 8.89 10.39 4.95
N THR A 210 8.11 11.44 5.19
CA THR A 210 7.25 11.61 6.36
C THR A 210 5.86 11.98 5.89
N LEU A 211 4.85 11.24 6.36
CA LEU A 211 3.46 11.44 5.98
C LEU A 211 2.57 11.42 7.22
N GLU A 212 1.67 12.39 7.31
CA GLU A 212 0.57 12.41 8.25
C GLU A 212 -0.76 12.60 7.52
N VAL A 213 -1.65 11.62 7.59
CA VAL A 213 -3.01 11.66 7.06
C VAL A 213 -3.98 11.53 8.22
N ALA A 214 -4.65 12.62 8.59
CA ALA A 214 -5.47 12.61 9.80
C ALA A 214 -6.76 13.41 9.74
N GLY A 215 -7.80 12.90 10.39
CA GLY A 215 -9.09 13.61 10.52
C GLY A 215 -9.89 13.74 9.23
N ASN A 216 -9.54 13.01 8.16
CA ASN A 216 -10.22 13.14 6.87
C ASN A 216 -11.50 12.30 6.82
N PHE A 217 -12.54 12.82 6.17
CA PHE A 217 -13.84 12.18 5.99
C PHE A 217 -14.10 11.93 4.51
N LEU A 218 -14.11 10.67 4.10
CA LEU A 218 -14.32 10.26 2.73
C LEU A 218 -15.62 9.45 2.65
N TYR A 219 -16.54 9.87 1.79
CA TYR A 219 -17.84 9.23 1.63
C TYR A 219 -18.16 8.98 0.15
N ARG A 220 -18.59 7.75 -0.17
CA ARG A 220 -18.97 7.34 -1.53
C ARG A 220 -17.88 7.66 -2.55
N VAL A 221 -16.69 7.11 -2.31
CA VAL A 221 -15.54 7.25 -3.20
C VAL A 221 -15.45 6.05 -4.13
N TYR A 222 -15.09 6.28 -5.38
CA TYR A 222 -15.28 5.28 -6.43
C TYR A 222 -14.13 4.27 -6.48
N GLY A 223 -12.90 4.71 -6.18
CA GLY A 223 -11.76 3.84 -5.87
C GLY A 223 -11.43 3.76 -4.37
N SER A 224 -10.19 3.34 -4.09
CA SER A 224 -9.61 3.40 -2.74
C SER A 224 -9.75 4.79 -2.12
N GLY A 225 -10.03 4.84 -0.83
CA GLY A 225 -10.21 6.09 -0.11
C GLY A 225 -8.86 6.76 0.16
N ILE A 226 -8.06 6.12 1.00
CA ILE A 226 -6.69 6.54 1.33
C ILE A 226 -5.73 5.48 0.80
N HIS A 227 -4.89 5.84 -0.17
CA HIS A 227 -3.97 4.92 -0.85
C HIS A 227 -2.54 5.44 -0.73
N VAL A 228 -1.73 4.79 0.12
CA VAL A 228 -0.41 5.29 0.51
C VAL A 228 0.70 4.29 0.19
N PHE A 229 1.79 4.78 -0.41
CA PHE A 229 3.03 4.01 -0.60
C PHE A 229 4.12 4.55 0.30
N GLY A 230 4.78 3.67 1.05
CA GLY A 230 5.94 3.98 1.86
C GLY A 230 7.26 3.82 1.12
N ALA A 231 8.29 4.56 1.55
CA ALA A 231 9.67 4.48 1.08
C ALA A 231 9.86 4.58 -0.46
N LYS A 232 9.74 3.47 -1.20
CA LYS A 232 9.94 3.40 -2.65
C LYS A 232 9.04 2.35 -3.31
N ARG A 233 8.77 2.54 -4.61
CA ARG A 233 8.05 1.58 -5.45
C ARG A 233 8.87 0.31 -5.70
N SER A 234 8.17 -0.80 -5.98
CA SER A 234 8.79 -2.06 -6.38
C SER A 234 9.69 -1.86 -7.62
N MET A 235 10.83 -2.55 -7.61
CA MET A 235 11.97 -2.49 -8.54
C MET A 235 12.87 -1.27 -8.43
N LEU A 236 12.50 -0.23 -7.67
CA LEU A 236 13.33 0.96 -7.53
C LEU A 236 14.59 0.67 -6.72
N ARG A 237 15.76 1.04 -7.24
CA ARG A 237 17.07 0.84 -6.59
C ARG A 237 17.50 2.01 -5.73
N ALA A 238 16.60 2.98 -5.51
CA ALA A 238 16.85 4.11 -4.62
C ALA A 238 17.03 3.64 -3.18
N ASP A 239 17.88 4.37 -2.45
CA ASP A 239 18.03 4.21 -1.01
C ASP A 239 16.97 5.05 -0.26
N ARG A 240 16.35 4.45 0.76
CA ARG A 240 15.28 5.06 1.55
C ARG A 240 15.50 4.77 3.05
N PRO A 241 16.41 5.54 3.69
CA PRO A 241 16.77 5.33 5.09
C PRO A 241 15.68 5.75 6.08
N LEU A 242 14.69 6.52 5.65
CA LEU A 242 13.56 6.90 6.50
C LEU A 242 12.26 6.75 5.73
N SER A 243 11.30 6.09 6.36
CA SER A 243 9.89 6.06 5.98
C SER A 243 9.09 6.14 7.28
N ARG A 244 8.20 7.12 7.40
CA ARG A 244 7.34 7.26 8.57
C ARG A 244 5.96 7.71 8.13
N ILE A 245 4.98 6.84 8.29
CA ILE A 245 3.64 7.04 7.77
C ILE A 245 2.65 6.98 8.93
N LEU A 246 1.96 8.08 9.20
CA LEU A 246 0.89 8.19 10.19
C LEU A 246 -0.44 8.30 9.45
N ILE A 247 -1.35 7.36 9.67
CA ILE A 247 -2.71 7.38 9.11
C ILE A 247 -3.67 7.20 10.29
N HIS A 248 -4.31 8.28 10.75
CA HIS A 248 -5.15 8.17 11.95
C HIS A 248 -6.36 9.08 12.02
N HIS A 249 -7.36 8.66 12.80
CA HIS A 249 -8.58 9.46 13.01
C HIS A 249 -9.32 9.78 11.70
N ASN A 250 -9.13 8.98 10.64
CA ASN A 250 -9.85 9.14 9.38
C ASN A 250 -11.11 8.28 9.37
N LYS A 251 -12.10 8.67 8.56
CA LYS A 251 -13.30 7.90 8.28
C LYS A 251 -13.47 7.74 6.77
N VAL A 252 -13.44 6.51 6.28
CA VAL A 252 -13.72 6.15 4.88
C VAL A 252 -14.95 5.26 4.85
N VAL A 253 -16.01 5.68 4.17
CA VAL A 253 -17.27 4.91 4.09
C VAL A 253 -17.76 4.81 2.65
N ASP A 254 -18.22 3.61 2.27
CA ASP A 254 -18.74 3.30 0.93
C ASP A 254 -17.68 3.57 -0.17
N SER A 255 -16.45 3.08 0.02
CA SER A 255 -15.40 3.12 -1.00
C SER A 255 -15.59 2.02 -2.06
N LEU A 256 -14.80 2.08 -3.15
CA LEU A 256 -14.76 1.02 -4.17
C LEU A 256 -16.09 0.84 -4.91
N LEU A 257 -16.72 1.94 -5.31
CA LEU A 257 -17.99 1.91 -6.04
C LEU A 257 -17.85 1.52 -7.51
N ASN A 258 -16.70 1.75 -8.17
CA ASN A 258 -16.49 1.36 -9.57
C ASN A 258 -15.32 0.38 -9.81
N THR A 259 -14.43 0.23 -8.85
CA THR A 259 -13.27 -0.67 -8.94
C THR A 259 -13.27 -1.67 -7.78
N ASN A 260 -12.35 -2.63 -7.82
CA ASN A 260 -12.21 -3.77 -6.93
C ASN A 260 -10.73 -4.12 -6.81
N ASP A 261 -10.38 -5.03 -5.89
CA ASP A 261 -8.98 -5.37 -5.56
C ASP A 261 -8.23 -4.21 -4.90
N TRP A 262 -8.90 -3.51 -3.98
CA TRP A 262 -8.35 -2.36 -3.24
C TRP A 262 -8.91 -2.28 -1.81
N GLY A 263 -8.41 -1.32 -1.03
CA GLY A 263 -8.86 -1.03 0.34
C GLY A 263 -9.73 0.22 0.45
N GLY A 264 -10.46 0.38 1.56
CA GLY A 264 -10.93 1.70 2.00
C GLY A 264 -9.75 2.56 2.46
N ILE A 265 -8.89 1.97 3.30
CA ILE A 265 -7.61 2.53 3.73
C ILE A 265 -6.53 1.51 3.37
N GLU A 266 -5.48 1.97 2.72
CA GLU A 266 -4.54 1.10 2.03
C GLU A 266 -3.11 1.59 2.13
N THR A 267 -2.21 0.65 2.38
CA THR A 267 -0.76 0.88 2.52
C THR A 267 0.00 -0.07 1.60
N TRP A 268 1.10 0.41 1.04
CA TRP A 268 1.98 -0.32 0.14
C TRP A 268 3.43 -0.04 0.46
N GLN A 269 4.30 -0.98 0.09
CA GLN A 269 5.76 -0.88 0.20
C GLN A 269 6.25 -0.72 1.65
N GLY A 270 7.38 -0.06 1.86
CA GLY A 270 8.07 -0.08 3.15
C GLY A 270 7.53 0.89 4.18
N GLY A 271 7.12 0.35 5.32
CA GLY A 271 6.87 1.10 6.55
C GLY A 271 8.16 1.50 7.30
N PRO A 272 8.05 1.82 8.60
CA PRO A 272 6.87 1.60 9.43
C PRO A 272 5.68 2.52 9.08
N ALA A 273 4.50 1.90 8.98
CA ALA A 273 3.23 2.61 8.92
C ALA A 273 2.43 2.40 10.22
N TYR A 274 1.95 3.50 10.78
CA TYR A 274 1.15 3.56 11.99
C TYR A 274 -0.27 3.94 11.59
N VAL A 275 -1.16 2.95 11.58
CA VAL A 275 -2.53 3.11 11.11
C VAL A 275 -3.48 2.91 12.29
N TYR A 276 -4.03 3.99 12.85
CA TYR A 276 -4.76 3.88 14.10
C TYR A 276 -5.94 4.81 14.28
N CYS A 277 -6.91 4.41 15.12
CA CYS A 277 -8.12 5.19 15.38
C CYS A 277 -8.89 5.57 14.10
N ASN A 278 -8.78 4.78 13.03
CA ASN A 278 -9.54 5.02 11.79
C ASN A 278 -10.84 4.20 11.76
N ILE A 279 -11.78 4.63 10.93
CA ILE A 279 -12.98 3.89 10.57
C ILE A 279 -12.94 3.61 9.08
N SER A 280 -13.01 2.33 8.69
CA SER A 280 -13.19 1.89 7.31
C SER A 280 -14.47 1.06 7.18
N GLY A 281 -15.47 1.64 6.54
CA GLY A 281 -16.85 1.16 6.55
C GLY A 281 -17.39 0.80 5.18
N ASN A 282 -17.98 -0.38 5.06
CA ASN A 282 -18.58 -0.94 3.85
C ASN A 282 -17.73 -0.72 2.58
N PRO A 283 -16.49 -1.24 2.52
CA PRO A 283 -15.75 -1.28 1.27
C PRO A 283 -16.53 -2.12 0.25
N GLY A 284 -16.75 -1.54 -0.94
CA GLY A 284 -17.50 -2.13 -2.05
C GLY A 284 -16.68 -3.19 -2.79
N GLY A 285 -16.29 -2.90 -4.02
CA GLY A 285 -15.54 -3.83 -4.87
C GLY A 285 -16.44 -4.79 -5.65
N TYR A 286 -17.62 -4.35 -6.10
CA TYR A 286 -18.62 -5.26 -6.68
C TYR A 286 -18.10 -6.00 -7.92
N TRP A 287 -18.06 -7.33 -7.84
CA TRP A 287 -17.64 -8.21 -8.93
C TRP A 287 -18.86 -8.82 -9.61
N HIS A 288 -19.57 -8.02 -10.42
CA HIS A 288 -20.81 -8.47 -11.05
C HIS A 288 -20.64 -9.74 -11.88
N TRP A 289 -19.57 -9.81 -12.68
CA TRP A 289 -19.31 -10.96 -13.52
C TRP A 289 -19.05 -12.22 -12.70
N LYS A 290 -18.28 -12.10 -11.61
CA LYS A 290 -17.95 -13.24 -10.75
C LYS A 290 -19.19 -13.73 -10.00
N TYR A 291 -19.97 -12.80 -9.45
CA TYR A 291 -21.24 -13.09 -8.79
C TYR A 291 -22.23 -13.82 -9.71
N LYS A 292 -22.37 -13.38 -10.97
CA LYS A 292 -23.30 -14.02 -11.92
C LYS A 292 -22.81 -15.36 -12.46
N ASN A 293 -21.51 -15.52 -12.65
CA ASN A 293 -20.94 -16.79 -13.14
C ASN A 293 -20.78 -17.83 -12.03
N HIS A 294 -20.59 -17.40 -10.77
CA HIS A 294 -20.31 -18.26 -9.63
C HIS A 294 -21.18 -17.90 -8.41
N PRO A 295 -22.52 -17.84 -8.53
CA PRO A 295 -23.39 -17.34 -7.45
C PRO A 295 -23.37 -18.18 -6.16
N GLN A 296 -22.85 -19.40 -6.23
CA GLN A 296 -22.69 -20.31 -5.09
C GLN A 296 -21.27 -20.28 -4.49
N GLU A 297 -20.34 -19.52 -5.06
CA GLU A 297 -18.98 -19.37 -4.53
C GLU A 297 -18.98 -18.33 -3.40
N PRO A 298 -18.60 -18.70 -2.16
CA PRO A 298 -18.49 -17.76 -1.05
C PRO A 298 -17.56 -16.57 -1.34
N GLY A 299 -18.00 -15.36 -1.03
CA GLY A 299 -17.22 -14.13 -1.20
C GLY A 299 -17.02 -13.70 -2.65
N CYS A 300 -17.83 -14.20 -3.61
CA CYS A 300 -17.72 -13.84 -5.02
C CYS A 300 -18.38 -12.50 -5.38
N GLY A 301 -19.27 -12.00 -4.52
CA GLY A 301 -20.06 -10.79 -4.77
C GLY A 301 -19.22 -9.52 -4.82
N ARG A 302 -18.21 -9.43 -3.95
CA ARG A 302 -17.34 -8.25 -3.81
C ARG A 302 -15.89 -8.68 -3.61
N PHE A 303 -14.99 -7.78 -3.97
CA PHE A 303 -13.56 -7.88 -3.70
C PHE A 303 -13.02 -6.51 -3.29
N GLY A 304 -13.49 -6.05 -2.13
CA GLY A 304 -13.06 -4.81 -1.50
C GLY A 304 -12.79 -5.06 -0.03
N HIS A 305 -11.78 -4.37 0.50
CA HIS A 305 -11.26 -4.63 1.84
C HIS A 305 -11.30 -3.36 2.70
N ALA A 306 -11.46 -3.49 4.02
CA ALA A 306 -11.52 -2.30 4.88
C ALA A 306 -10.11 -1.69 5.02
N TYR A 307 -9.14 -2.53 5.37
CA TYR A 307 -7.72 -2.24 5.44
C TYR A 307 -6.97 -3.18 4.50
N TYR A 308 -6.21 -2.61 3.56
CA TYR A 308 -5.50 -3.37 2.54
C TYR A 308 -4.00 -3.09 2.55
N LEU A 309 -3.22 -4.16 2.65
CA LEU A 309 -1.77 -4.18 2.72
C LEU A 309 -1.25 -4.95 1.48
N ASP A 310 -1.02 -4.27 0.36
CA ASP A 310 -0.45 -4.90 -0.84
C ASP A 310 1.03 -4.55 -1.04
N GLY A 311 1.88 -5.55 -0.84
CA GLY A 311 3.30 -5.33 -0.77
C GLY A 311 3.67 -4.40 0.37
N ALA A 312 2.86 -4.32 1.43
CA ALA A 312 3.10 -3.45 2.58
C ALA A 312 3.90 -4.21 3.62
N PHE A 313 4.90 -3.59 4.23
CA PHE A 313 5.78 -4.26 5.18
C PHE A 313 6.00 -3.40 6.41
N LYS A 314 5.99 -4.02 7.59
CA LYS A 314 6.11 -3.35 8.88
C LYS A 314 4.96 -2.35 9.12
N ASN A 315 3.76 -2.88 9.40
CA ASN A 315 2.58 -2.07 9.71
C ASN A 315 2.11 -2.30 11.14
N TYR A 316 1.61 -1.25 11.78
CA TYR A 316 0.97 -1.29 13.08
C TYR A 316 -0.45 -0.77 12.93
N LEU A 317 -1.44 -1.68 12.94
CA LEU A 317 -2.85 -1.38 12.81
C LEU A 317 -3.51 -1.51 14.19
N PHE A 318 -3.97 -0.41 14.79
CA PHE A 318 -4.58 -0.46 16.10
C PHE A 318 -5.70 0.51 16.41
N ASN A 319 -6.59 0.13 17.32
CA ASN A 319 -7.77 0.91 17.69
C ASN A 319 -8.61 1.33 16.48
N ASN A 320 -8.55 0.58 15.38
CA ASN A 320 -9.35 0.86 14.18
C ASN A 320 -10.69 0.12 14.24
N ILE A 321 -11.67 0.64 13.53
CA ILE A 321 -12.99 0.02 13.34
C ILE A 321 -13.16 -0.32 11.87
N ALA A 322 -13.33 -1.61 11.57
CA ALA A 322 -13.80 -2.09 10.29
C ALA A 322 -15.26 -2.54 10.42
N TRP A 323 -16.15 -2.10 9.53
CA TRP A 323 -17.52 -2.62 9.48
C TRP A 323 -18.02 -2.88 8.06
N GLY A 324 -18.88 -3.88 7.90
CA GLY A 324 -19.55 -4.23 6.65
C GLY A 324 -21.08 -4.15 6.72
N LYS A 325 -21.74 -4.13 5.55
CA LYS A 325 -23.20 -4.22 5.40
C LYS A 325 -23.70 -5.65 5.50
N SER A 326 -22.88 -6.64 5.13
CA SER A 326 -23.28 -8.05 5.18
C SER A 326 -22.09 -8.97 5.39
N LYS A 327 -22.22 -9.91 6.33
CA LYS A 327 -21.34 -11.06 6.51
C LYS A 327 -21.73 -12.28 5.67
N ASP A 328 -22.93 -12.28 5.07
CA ASP A 328 -23.38 -13.41 4.24
C ASP A 328 -22.42 -13.63 3.05
N PRO A 329 -21.74 -14.80 2.97
CA PRO A 329 -20.80 -15.09 1.90
C PRO A 329 -21.42 -15.15 0.51
N LEU A 330 -22.73 -15.36 0.38
CA LEU A 330 -23.42 -15.50 -0.91
C LEU A 330 -24.11 -14.20 -1.34
N SER A 331 -24.13 -13.19 -0.47
CA SER A 331 -24.75 -11.90 -0.74
C SER A 331 -23.89 -11.07 -1.70
N PRO A 332 -24.51 -10.35 -2.67
CA PRO A 332 -23.81 -9.34 -3.47
C PRO A 332 -23.34 -8.14 -2.62
N LEU A 333 -23.81 -8.04 -1.37
CA LEU A 333 -23.38 -7.05 -0.39
C LEU A 333 -22.34 -7.60 0.60
N GLY A 334 -21.98 -8.88 0.52
CA GLY A 334 -21.00 -9.51 1.41
C GLY A 334 -19.66 -8.80 1.34
N ASN A 335 -19.22 -8.16 2.44
CA ASN A 335 -17.94 -7.46 2.47
C ASN A 335 -16.79 -8.47 2.61
N THR A 336 -15.84 -8.43 1.67
CA THR A 336 -14.86 -9.50 1.45
C THR A 336 -13.99 -9.77 2.68
N SER A 337 -13.24 -8.77 3.14
CA SER A 337 -12.52 -8.88 4.41
C SER A 337 -12.23 -7.55 5.09
N ALA A 338 -12.04 -7.59 6.41
CA ALA A 338 -11.63 -6.44 7.19
C ALA A 338 -10.15 -6.13 6.95
N PHE A 339 -9.28 -7.14 7.08
CA PHE A 339 -7.86 -7.02 6.76
C PHE A 339 -7.52 -7.88 5.55
N GLN A 340 -6.78 -7.31 4.61
CA GLN A 340 -6.24 -8.01 3.46
C GLN A 340 -4.74 -7.78 3.36
N GLU A 341 -4.00 -8.85 3.16
CA GLU A 341 -2.55 -8.85 2.98
C GLU A 341 -2.19 -9.60 1.70
N ILE A 342 -1.53 -8.91 0.77
CA ILE A 342 -0.95 -9.49 -0.45
C ILE A 342 0.55 -9.24 -0.42
N VAL A 343 1.36 -10.30 -0.54
CA VAL A 343 2.83 -10.20 -0.57
C VAL A 343 3.33 -9.27 0.56
N SER A 344 2.88 -9.55 1.79
CA SER A 344 3.00 -8.65 2.93
C SER A 344 3.34 -9.48 4.17
N TYR A 345 4.12 -8.92 5.09
CA TYR A 345 4.48 -9.54 6.37
C TYR A 345 4.98 -8.47 7.35
N GLN A 346 5.17 -8.90 8.61
CA GLN A 346 5.60 -8.05 9.71
C GLN A 346 4.53 -7.03 10.12
N ASN A 347 3.27 -7.45 10.11
CA ASN A 347 2.13 -6.61 10.43
C ASN A 347 1.57 -6.95 11.80
N THR A 348 1.39 -5.94 12.63
CA THR A 348 0.82 -6.09 13.98
C THR A 348 -0.56 -5.44 14.01
N PHE A 349 -1.59 -6.27 14.17
CA PHE A 349 -3.00 -5.89 14.29
C PHE A 349 -3.41 -6.02 15.75
N PHE A 350 -3.69 -4.91 16.43
CA PHE A 350 -4.05 -4.97 17.85
C PHE A 350 -5.15 -4.02 18.28
N ASN A 351 -6.00 -4.45 19.22
CA ASN A 351 -7.11 -3.67 19.77
C ASN A 351 -8.05 -3.08 18.69
N ASN A 352 -8.17 -3.72 17.52
CA ASN A 352 -9.11 -3.32 16.48
C ASN A 352 -10.49 -3.94 16.73
N THR A 353 -11.53 -3.31 16.19
CA THR A 353 -12.90 -3.84 16.19
C THR A 353 -13.32 -4.16 14.76
N VAL A 354 -13.76 -5.39 14.53
CA VAL A 354 -14.26 -5.87 13.23
C VAL A 354 -15.69 -6.32 13.37
N TYR A 355 -16.56 -5.80 12.49
CA TYR A 355 -17.98 -6.15 12.47
C TYR A 355 -18.49 -6.49 11.07
N ASN A 356 -19.21 -7.62 10.95
CA ASN A 356 -20.07 -7.95 9.80
C ASN A 356 -19.32 -8.10 8.44
N PHE A 357 -18.33 -9.01 8.40
CA PHE A 357 -17.56 -9.35 7.19
C PHE A 357 -17.69 -10.83 6.83
N VAL A 358 -17.46 -11.15 5.56
CA VAL A 358 -17.34 -12.55 5.10
C VAL A 358 -16.08 -13.17 5.70
N VAL A 359 -14.93 -12.50 5.59
CA VAL A 359 -13.66 -12.93 6.19
C VAL A 359 -13.12 -11.88 7.15
N GLY A 360 -12.56 -12.28 8.29
CA GLY A 360 -11.88 -11.34 9.19
C GLY A 360 -10.59 -10.79 8.59
N SER A 361 -9.55 -11.62 8.57
CA SER A 361 -8.23 -11.37 7.99
C SER A 361 -7.92 -12.36 6.87
N ARG A 362 -7.45 -11.86 5.73
CA ARG A 362 -7.14 -12.64 4.53
C ARG A 362 -5.71 -12.39 4.05
N ARG A 363 -4.90 -13.45 3.98
CA ARG A 363 -3.51 -13.44 3.49
C ARG A 363 -3.39 -14.26 2.23
N GLN A 364 -2.77 -13.71 1.20
CA GLN A 364 -2.51 -14.43 -0.05
C GLN A 364 -1.17 -15.17 -0.05
N ALA A 365 -0.17 -14.64 0.67
CA ALA A 365 1.22 -15.10 0.67
C ALA A 365 1.75 -15.30 2.10
N ALA A 366 1.08 -16.14 2.90
CA ALA A 366 1.29 -16.21 4.35
C ALA A 366 2.63 -16.82 4.82
N HIS A 367 3.48 -17.29 3.90
CA HIS A 367 4.69 -18.06 4.22
C HIS A 367 5.74 -17.26 5.00
N ALA A 368 5.79 -15.94 4.82
CA ALA A 368 6.80 -15.07 5.42
C ALA A 368 6.62 -14.85 6.95
N GLY A 369 5.45 -15.19 7.52
CA GLY A 369 5.20 -15.07 8.96
C GLY A 369 5.19 -13.62 9.48
N ARG A 370 5.65 -13.43 10.72
CA ARG A 370 5.80 -12.15 11.45
C ARG A 370 4.52 -11.34 11.67
N ASP A 371 3.35 -11.95 11.56
CA ASP A 371 2.09 -11.23 11.73
C ASP A 371 1.48 -11.51 13.13
N LYS A 372 1.01 -10.45 13.78
CA LYS A 372 0.52 -10.49 15.16
C LYS A 372 -0.93 -10.02 15.21
N PHE A 373 -1.81 -10.80 15.84
CA PHE A 373 -3.22 -10.49 16.03
C PHE A 373 -3.53 -10.50 17.53
N LEU A 374 -3.57 -9.31 18.15
CA LEU A 374 -3.53 -9.16 19.61
C LEU A 374 -4.72 -8.31 20.12
N GLY A 375 -5.57 -8.85 20.98
CA GLY A 375 -6.63 -8.04 21.62
C GLY A 375 -7.71 -7.52 20.67
N ASN A 376 -7.85 -8.07 19.46
CA ASN A 376 -8.87 -7.62 18.51
C ASN A 376 -10.24 -8.21 18.84
N VAL A 377 -11.30 -7.44 18.58
CA VAL A 377 -12.69 -7.86 18.65
C VAL A 377 -13.16 -8.29 17.25
N TRP A 378 -13.70 -9.50 17.15
CA TRP A 378 -14.26 -10.07 15.93
C TRP A 378 -15.72 -10.42 16.17
N GLU A 379 -16.65 -9.65 15.59
CA GLU A 379 -18.09 -9.90 15.73
C GLU A 379 -18.76 -10.02 14.36
N GLY A 380 -19.51 -11.11 14.14
CA GLY A 380 -20.26 -11.31 12.90
C GLY A 380 -19.38 -11.62 11.69
N ILE A 381 -18.68 -12.75 11.73
CA ILE A 381 -17.84 -13.24 10.63
C ILE A 381 -18.51 -14.44 9.94
N GLY A 382 -19.01 -14.23 8.73
CA GLY A 382 -19.94 -15.16 8.08
C GLY A 382 -19.30 -16.32 7.31
N LEU A 383 -18.00 -16.29 7.03
CA LEU A 383 -17.28 -17.42 6.43
C LEU A 383 -16.13 -17.92 7.31
N ARG A 384 -15.13 -17.07 7.61
CA ARG A 384 -14.00 -17.47 8.47
C ARG A 384 -13.24 -16.28 9.04
N VAL A 385 -12.68 -16.35 10.24
CA VAL A 385 -11.85 -15.25 10.77
C VAL A 385 -10.52 -15.16 10.04
N PHE A 386 -9.69 -16.20 10.07
CA PHE A 386 -8.33 -16.16 9.55
C PHE A 386 -8.18 -17.00 8.28
N ARG A 387 -8.17 -16.37 7.09
CA ARG A 387 -7.71 -17.01 5.84
C ARG A 387 -6.21 -16.77 5.69
N HIS A 388 -5.41 -17.46 6.50
CA HIS A 388 -3.93 -17.34 6.55
C HIS A 388 -3.20 -18.45 5.81
N ALA A 389 -3.91 -19.20 4.98
CA ALA A 389 -3.36 -20.13 4.00
C ALA A 389 -4.42 -20.35 2.92
N GLN A 390 -4.03 -20.95 1.80
CA GLN A 390 -4.98 -21.38 0.79
C GLN A 390 -5.75 -22.61 1.29
N PRO A 391 -7.10 -22.59 1.33
CA PRO A 391 -7.85 -23.76 1.76
C PRO A 391 -7.62 -24.95 0.81
N ALA A 392 -7.50 -26.15 1.36
CA ALA A 392 -7.33 -27.37 0.58
C ALA A 392 -8.53 -27.57 -0.36
N LYS A 393 -8.24 -28.03 -1.59
CA LYS A 393 -9.23 -28.26 -2.66
C LYS A 393 -10.05 -27.02 -3.06
N ALA A 394 -9.65 -25.81 -2.65
CA ALA A 394 -10.25 -24.59 -3.16
C ALA A 394 -9.80 -24.33 -4.59
N ALA A 395 -10.66 -23.67 -5.38
CA ALA A 395 -10.26 -23.12 -6.67
C ALA A 395 -9.03 -22.22 -6.49
N ALA A 396 -8.17 -22.19 -7.51
CA ALA A 396 -7.03 -21.29 -7.51
C ALA A 396 -7.53 -19.84 -7.39
N ASP A 397 -6.98 -19.12 -6.41
CA ASP A 397 -7.27 -17.70 -6.24
C ASP A 397 -6.78 -16.96 -7.50
N ALA A 398 -7.63 -16.18 -8.16
CA ALA A 398 -7.31 -15.55 -9.44
C ALA A 398 -6.05 -14.67 -9.33
N ASN A 399 -5.85 -14.06 -8.16
CA ASN A 399 -4.70 -13.22 -7.85
C ASN A 399 -3.50 -14.02 -7.33
N ALA A 400 -3.62 -15.32 -7.03
CA ALA A 400 -2.50 -16.13 -6.50
C ALA A 400 -1.25 -16.08 -7.38
N LYS A 401 -1.40 -15.88 -8.70
CA LYS A 401 -0.27 -15.69 -9.62
C LYS A 401 0.64 -14.54 -9.17
N ASP A 402 0.08 -13.49 -8.59
CA ASP A 402 0.85 -12.33 -8.12
C ASP A 402 1.66 -12.64 -6.86
N ALA A 403 1.19 -13.58 -6.03
CA ALA A 403 1.89 -14.04 -4.82
C ALA A 403 3.01 -15.07 -5.10
N GLY A 404 3.14 -15.56 -6.34
CA GLY A 404 4.13 -16.58 -6.70
C GLY A 404 3.78 -17.98 -6.19
N LYS A 405 4.77 -18.89 -6.18
CA LYS A 405 4.58 -20.28 -5.74
C LYS A 405 4.33 -20.31 -4.23
N VAL A 406 3.25 -20.96 -3.82
CA VAL A 406 2.96 -21.20 -2.40
C VAL A 406 4.02 -22.14 -1.82
N ASP A 407 4.74 -21.68 -0.80
CA ASP A 407 5.73 -22.48 -0.07
C ASP A 407 5.02 -23.52 0.81
N SER A 408 5.63 -24.69 1.01
CA SER A 408 5.16 -25.69 1.98
C SER A 408 5.64 -25.39 3.40
N ARG A 409 6.64 -24.51 3.55
CA ARG A 409 7.19 -24.08 4.84
C ARG A 409 6.78 -22.65 5.14
N PHE A 410 5.97 -22.49 6.19
CA PHE A 410 5.61 -21.16 6.70
C PHE A 410 6.43 -20.86 7.94
N ASP A 411 6.78 -19.59 8.10
CA ASP A 411 7.39 -19.06 9.32
C ASP A 411 6.33 -18.90 10.42
N TYR A 412 5.91 -20.01 11.04
CA TYR A 412 4.89 -19.97 12.09
C TYR A 412 5.39 -19.37 13.40
N GLY A 413 6.66 -19.60 13.74
CA GLY A 413 7.26 -19.21 15.03
C GLY A 413 7.37 -17.70 15.24
N THR A 414 7.11 -16.91 14.20
CA THR A 414 7.10 -15.44 14.26
C THR A 414 5.69 -14.84 14.30
N ASN A 415 4.65 -15.62 14.07
CA ASN A 415 3.27 -15.14 14.21
C ASN A 415 2.87 -15.12 15.69
N ALA A 416 1.91 -14.28 16.09
CA ALA A 416 1.38 -14.25 17.45
C ALA A 416 -0.13 -14.04 17.49
N PHE A 417 -0.81 -14.74 18.39
CA PHE A 417 -2.25 -14.58 18.63
C PHE A 417 -2.53 -14.58 20.13
N ALA A 418 -3.04 -13.47 20.65
CA ALA A 418 -3.31 -13.31 22.08
C ALA A 418 -4.54 -12.46 22.34
N ARG A 419 -5.31 -12.80 23.38
CA ARG A 419 -6.41 -11.98 23.93
C ARG A 419 -7.48 -11.49 22.94
N ASN A 420 -7.62 -12.07 21.76
CA ASN A 420 -8.71 -11.69 20.86
C ASN A 420 -10.07 -12.11 21.45
N VAL A 421 -11.14 -11.43 21.08
CA VAL A 421 -12.50 -11.76 21.54
C VAL A 421 -13.37 -12.02 20.32
N PHE A 422 -14.01 -13.18 20.29
CA PHE A 422 -14.79 -13.65 19.15
C PHE A 422 -16.26 -13.80 19.52
N HIS A 423 -17.16 -13.35 18.66
CA HIS A 423 -18.59 -13.62 18.75
C HIS A 423 -19.18 -13.79 17.36
N ASP A 424 -20.14 -14.71 17.20
CA ASP A 424 -20.88 -14.89 15.95
C ASP A 424 -19.95 -15.13 14.74
N VAL A 425 -19.17 -16.22 14.85
CA VAL A 425 -18.14 -16.64 13.89
C VAL A 425 -18.50 -18.00 13.28
N ALA A 426 -18.47 -18.12 11.95
CA ALA A 426 -18.78 -19.37 11.26
C ALA A 426 -17.63 -20.41 11.25
N GLU A 427 -16.38 -19.97 11.10
CA GLU A 427 -15.16 -20.81 11.09
C GLU A 427 -13.98 -19.98 11.61
N TYR A 428 -13.04 -20.60 12.32
CA TYR A 428 -11.87 -19.88 12.83
C TYR A 428 -10.83 -19.63 11.75
N GLY A 429 -10.52 -20.60 10.90
CA GLY A 429 -9.71 -20.30 9.73
C GLY A 429 -8.98 -21.43 9.05
N VAL A 430 -8.08 -21.04 8.16
CA VAL A 430 -7.09 -21.90 7.50
C VAL A 430 -5.76 -21.24 7.74
N TYR A 431 -4.90 -21.91 8.51
CA TYR A 431 -3.61 -21.37 8.96
C TYR A 431 -2.44 -22.22 8.50
N LEU A 432 -2.64 -23.54 8.42
CA LEU A 432 -1.60 -24.48 8.04
C LEU A 432 -1.40 -24.47 6.52
N ALA A 433 -0.16 -24.60 6.08
CA ALA A 433 0.23 -24.74 4.67
C ALA A 433 -0.47 -25.92 3.96
N SER A 434 -0.94 -26.93 4.71
CA SER A 434 -1.76 -28.03 4.17
C SER A 434 -3.12 -27.58 3.66
N GLY A 435 -3.56 -26.37 4.00
CA GLY A 435 -4.88 -25.85 3.69
C GLY A 435 -6.01 -26.45 4.54
N LEU A 436 -5.67 -27.10 5.66
CA LEU A 436 -6.67 -27.65 6.59
C LEU A 436 -7.58 -26.52 7.13
N ARG A 437 -8.89 -26.75 7.06
CA ARG A 437 -9.91 -25.89 7.65
C ARG A 437 -10.09 -26.22 9.13
N LEU A 438 -9.93 -25.23 9.98
CA LEU A 438 -10.01 -25.29 11.43
C LEU A 438 -11.31 -24.58 11.81
N LYS A 439 -12.35 -25.38 12.07
CA LYS A 439 -13.72 -24.89 12.22
C LYS A 439 -13.98 -24.34 13.61
N ARG A 440 -13.42 -24.97 14.63
CA ARG A 440 -13.67 -24.64 16.04
C ARG A 440 -12.53 -23.82 16.65
N PHE A 441 -12.84 -23.06 17.69
CA PHE A 441 -11.86 -22.25 18.45
C PHE A 441 -10.67 -23.12 18.89
N SER A 442 -10.95 -24.25 19.54
CA SER A 442 -9.94 -25.17 20.05
C SER A 442 -9.05 -25.76 18.96
N GLU A 443 -9.62 -26.13 17.80
CA GLU A 443 -8.85 -26.65 16.67
C GLU A 443 -7.84 -25.64 16.14
N PHE A 444 -8.23 -24.36 16.08
CA PHE A 444 -7.32 -23.30 15.65
C PHE A 444 -6.23 -23.07 16.70
N GLN A 445 -6.61 -22.97 17.98
CA GLN A 445 -5.65 -22.80 19.07
C GLN A 445 -4.63 -23.95 19.14
N ASP A 446 -5.08 -25.19 18.97
CA ASP A 446 -4.20 -26.37 18.95
C ASP A 446 -3.27 -26.38 17.74
N ALA A 447 -3.73 -25.88 16.59
CA ALA A 447 -2.86 -25.69 15.43
C ALA A 447 -1.73 -24.69 15.74
N LEU A 448 -2.03 -23.57 16.41
CA LEU A 448 -1.03 -22.58 16.83
C LEU A 448 0.02 -23.20 17.78
N LYS A 449 -0.43 -23.94 18.79
CA LYS A 449 0.44 -24.65 19.75
C LYS A 449 1.34 -25.66 19.03
N ARG A 450 0.75 -26.49 18.14
CA ARG A 450 1.48 -27.51 17.38
C ARG A 450 2.55 -26.90 16.48
N THR A 451 2.28 -25.73 15.89
CA THR A 451 3.27 -25.02 15.05
C THR A 451 4.26 -24.17 15.83
N ARG A 452 4.16 -24.15 17.17
CA ARG A 452 5.03 -23.36 18.06
C ARG A 452 5.06 -21.88 17.67
N THR A 453 3.88 -21.32 17.42
CA THR A 453 3.67 -19.90 17.20
C THR A 453 4.15 -19.09 18.41
N LEU A 454 4.64 -17.86 18.21
CA LEU A 454 5.21 -16.98 19.26
C LEU A 454 4.30 -16.89 20.49
N VAL A 455 3.01 -16.67 20.25
CA VAL A 455 1.96 -16.77 21.27
C VAL A 455 0.77 -17.52 20.67
N ALA A 456 0.30 -18.54 21.38
CA ALA A 456 -0.75 -19.47 20.93
C ALA A 456 -2.03 -19.40 21.79
N GLU A 457 -2.21 -18.33 22.57
CA GLU A 457 -3.38 -18.14 23.44
C GLU A 457 -4.68 -17.99 22.64
N LEU A 458 -4.62 -17.42 21.43
CA LEU A 458 -5.75 -17.08 20.55
C LEU A 458 -6.71 -16.04 21.15
N GLY A 459 -7.24 -16.26 22.35
CA GLY A 459 -8.17 -15.37 23.04
C GLY A 459 -9.35 -16.10 23.69
N VAL A 460 -10.57 -15.55 23.57
CA VAL A 460 -11.81 -16.16 24.08
C VAL A 460 -12.98 -16.03 23.11
N GLU A 461 -13.86 -17.02 23.12
CA GLU A 461 -15.13 -17.03 22.40
C GLU A 461 -16.28 -16.66 23.34
N SER A 462 -17.13 -15.71 22.94
CA SER A 462 -18.31 -15.27 23.69
C SER A 462 -19.59 -15.81 23.06
N ASP A 463 -20.48 -16.34 23.91
CA ASP A 463 -21.85 -16.74 23.56
C ASP A 463 -22.79 -15.53 23.42
N LYS A 464 -22.39 -14.36 23.91
CA LYS A 464 -23.13 -13.09 23.85
C LYS A 464 -22.45 -12.10 22.91
N ALA A 465 -23.24 -11.17 22.39
CA ALA A 465 -22.72 -10.02 21.66
C ALA A 465 -21.64 -9.30 22.47
N ILE A 466 -20.59 -8.85 21.80
CA ILE A 466 -19.47 -8.13 22.43
C ILE A 466 -19.78 -6.63 22.41
N LEU A 467 -20.37 -6.17 21.30
CA LEU A 467 -20.67 -4.78 20.99
C LEU A 467 -22.12 -4.41 21.35
N LYS A 468 -22.35 -3.14 21.65
CA LYS A 468 -23.64 -2.64 22.15
C LYS A 468 -24.74 -2.64 21.10
N ASP A 469 -24.49 -1.96 19.98
CA ASP A 469 -25.39 -1.92 18.82
C ASP A 469 -24.58 -1.60 17.54
N PRO A 470 -23.77 -2.55 17.07
CA PRO A 470 -22.88 -2.32 15.93
C PRO A 470 -23.64 -2.08 14.63
N ALA A 471 -24.89 -2.54 14.50
CA ALA A 471 -25.75 -2.27 13.35
C ALA A 471 -26.16 -0.79 13.27
N ALA A 472 -26.32 -0.12 14.42
CA ALA A 472 -26.49 1.33 14.52
C ALA A 472 -25.15 2.10 14.61
N PHE A 473 -24.02 1.44 14.35
CA PHE A 473 -22.66 1.98 14.45
C PHE A 473 -22.22 2.35 15.87
N ASP A 474 -22.82 1.76 16.91
CA ASP A 474 -22.36 1.84 18.30
C ASP A 474 -21.44 0.66 18.63
N PHE A 475 -20.15 0.85 18.39
CA PHE A 475 -19.09 -0.14 18.61
C PHE A 475 -18.56 -0.16 20.05
N ARG A 476 -19.23 0.49 21.00
CA ARG A 476 -18.85 0.38 22.41
C ARG A 476 -19.09 -1.06 22.91
N PRO A 477 -18.22 -1.60 23.78
CA PRO A 477 -18.52 -2.86 24.44
C PRO A 477 -19.82 -2.78 25.24
N ARG A 478 -20.55 -3.89 25.31
CA ARG A 478 -21.62 -4.06 26.29
C ARG A 478 -21.05 -4.05 27.70
N HIS A 479 -21.89 -3.74 28.69
CA HIS A 479 -21.50 -3.74 30.11
C HIS A 479 -20.99 -5.11 30.59
N ASP A 480 -21.50 -6.20 30.01
CA ASP A 480 -21.12 -7.59 30.31
C ASP A 480 -20.17 -8.19 29.24
N SER A 481 -19.57 -7.34 28.41
CA SER A 481 -18.72 -7.77 27.29
C SER A 481 -17.42 -8.39 27.78
N LEU A 482 -17.07 -9.55 27.21
CA LEU A 482 -15.77 -10.18 27.46
C LEU A 482 -14.58 -9.35 26.96
N ALA A 483 -14.79 -8.30 26.16
CA ALA A 483 -13.72 -7.39 25.73
C ALA A 483 -13.25 -6.42 26.82
N ILE A 484 -14.04 -6.21 27.88
CA ILE A 484 -13.64 -5.36 29.01
C ILE A 484 -12.39 -5.95 29.68
N ASP A 485 -11.40 -5.09 29.96
CA ASP A 485 -10.11 -5.44 30.57
C ASP A 485 -9.26 -6.48 29.80
N ARG A 486 -9.56 -6.71 28.52
CA ARG A 486 -8.79 -7.62 27.63
C ARG A 486 -7.95 -6.92 26.57
N GLY A 487 -7.84 -5.59 26.64
CA GLY A 487 -6.93 -4.85 25.78
C GLY A 487 -5.49 -5.35 25.92
N VAL A 488 -4.72 -5.18 24.84
CA VAL A 488 -3.29 -5.50 24.83
C VAL A 488 -2.47 -4.21 24.80
N ARG A 489 -1.36 -4.20 25.51
CA ARG A 489 -0.29 -3.20 25.38
C ARG A 489 0.79 -3.76 24.46
N VAL A 490 1.03 -3.08 23.35
CA VAL A 490 2.07 -3.43 22.38
C VAL A 490 3.10 -2.30 22.35
N PHE A 491 4.38 -2.63 22.42
CA PHE A 491 5.44 -1.67 22.16
C PHE A 491 5.57 -1.44 20.65
N VAL A 492 5.31 -0.21 20.22
CA VAL A 492 5.38 0.18 18.82
C VAL A 492 6.61 1.08 18.64
N PRO A 493 7.67 0.63 17.95
CA PRO A 493 8.90 1.38 17.81
C PRO A 493 8.66 2.57 16.88
N TRP A 494 9.20 3.73 17.26
CA TRP A 494 9.16 4.92 16.42
C TRP A 494 10.19 4.84 15.30
N ALA A 495 9.80 5.26 14.09
CA ALA A 495 10.66 5.14 12.92
C ALA A 495 11.96 5.93 13.12
N LEU A 496 13.10 5.26 13.00
CA LEU A 496 14.43 5.87 13.03
C LEU A 496 15.03 5.92 11.63
N TYR A 497 16.08 6.73 11.47
CA TYR A 497 16.85 6.79 10.23
C TYR A 497 17.78 5.58 10.14
N ALA A 498 17.75 4.88 9.02
CA ALA A 498 18.62 3.75 8.65
C ALA A 498 18.69 2.67 9.75
N THR A 499 17.54 2.18 10.22
CA THR A 499 17.48 1.09 11.21
C THR A 499 18.07 -0.20 10.63
N VAL A 500 19.28 -0.56 11.06
CA VAL A 500 20.01 -1.76 10.61
C VAL A 500 19.78 -3.00 11.49
N GLY A 501 18.98 -2.88 12.55
CA GLY A 501 18.61 -3.96 13.46
C GLY A 501 17.54 -3.47 14.44
N GLU A 502 16.55 -4.31 14.76
CA GLU A 502 15.51 -3.99 15.73
C GLU A 502 15.04 -5.28 16.41
N TRP A 503 15.19 -5.34 17.74
CA TRP A 503 14.92 -6.53 18.53
C TRP A 503 14.06 -6.20 19.74
N HIS A 504 12.94 -6.89 19.90
CA HIS A 504 11.99 -6.72 20.99
C HIS A 504 12.14 -7.81 22.08
N PHE A 505 13.28 -8.52 22.09
CA PHE A 505 13.72 -9.46 23.12
C PHE A 505 12.74 -10.57 23.55
N TYR A 506 11.79 -10.93 22.70
CA TYR A 506 11.10 -12.22 22.74
C TYR A 506 11.73 -13.21 21.77
N HIS A 507 11.67 -14.49 22.14
CA HIS A 507 12.25 -15.57 21.35
C HIS A 507 11.38 -15.97 20.18
N ARG A 508 11.92 -16.72 19.21
CA ARG A 508 11.18 -17.22 18.06
C ARG A 508 10.39 -18.48 18.43
N GLY A 509 9.12 -18.31 18.78
CA GLY A 509 8.18 -19.43 18.90
C GLY A 509 8.51 -20.34 20.07
N GLY A 510 9.16 -21.47 19.82
CA GLY A 510 9.68 -22.36 20.87
C GLY A 510 11.21 -22.42 20.91
N ASP A 511 11.90 -21.56 20.17
CA ASP A 511 13.36 -21.50 20.12
C ASP A 511 13.88 -20.34 20.98
N VAL A 512 14.12 -20.63 22.26
CA VAL A 512 14.64 -19.69 23.25
C VAL A 512 16.03 -19.12 22.91
N SER A 513 16.73 -19.71 21.92
CA SER A 513 18.08 -19.30 21.53
C SER A 513 18.12 -18.25 20.42
N GLU A 514 16.96 -17.84 19.89
CA GLU A 514 16.87 -16.85 18.81
C GLU A 514 15.88 -15.74 19.14
N VAL A 515 16.32 -14.49 19.09
CA VAL A 515 15.47 -13.29 19.15
C VAL A 515 15.24 -12.76 17.74
N ILE A 516 13.98 -12.53 17.40
CA ILE A 516 13.55 -12.11 16.06
C ILE A 516 14.04 -10.69 15.78
N ASP A 517 14.55 -10.47 14.57
CA ASP A 517 14.81 -9.15 14.03
C ASP A 517 13.60 -8.63 13.24
N GLU A 518 13.23 -7.39 13.53
CA GLU A 518 12.09 -6.67 12.96
C GLU A 518 12.52 -5.32 12.37
N HIS A 519 13.80 -5.12 12.03
CA HIS A 519 14.20 -3.89 11.36
C HIS A 519 13.54 -3.77 9.98
N TRP A 520 13.43 -2.53 9.51
CA TRP A 520 13.02 -2.28 8.15
C TRP A 520 13.75 -1.06 7.61
N TYR A 521 14.58 -1.29 6.60
CA TYR A 521 15.31 -0.25 5.89
C TYR A 521 15.39 -0.64 4.41
N MET A 522 14.66 0.09 3.57
CA MET A 522 14.60 -0.16 2.13
C MET A 522 15.84 0.34 1.39
N THR A 523 16.93 -0.41 1.52
CA THR A 523 18.19 -0.26 0.80
C THR A 523 18.06 -0.55 -0.71
N PRO A 524 19.07 -0.24 -1.54
CA PRO A 524 19.04 -0.53 -2.99
C PRO A 524 18.78 -1.99 -3.38
N PHE A 525 19.06 -2.97 -2.52
CA PHE A 525 18.81 -4.39 -2.80
C PHE A 525 17.34 -4.81 -2.59
N HIS A 526 16.53 -4.01 -1.89
CA HIS A 526 15.08 -4.18 -1.80
C HIS A 526 14.43 -3.78 -3.13
N GLN A 527 14.49 -4.65 -4.13
CA GLN A 527 13.95 -4.40 -5.47
C GLN A 527 12.55 -5.00 -5.61
N ASP A 528 12.43 -6.33 -5.74
CA ASP A 528 11.14 -6.99 -5.93
C ASP A 528 10.44 -7.26 -4.59
N ARG A 529 9.28 -6.62 -4.38
CA ARG A 529 8.45 -6.82 -3.18
C ARG A 529 8.13 -8.30 -2.91
N LYS A 530 8.07 -9.13 -3.94
CA LYS A 530 7.81 -10.58 -3.82
C LYS A 530 8.92 -11.34 -3.12
N GLU A 531 10.10 -10.75 -3.02
CA GLU A 531 11.31 -11.40 -2.55
C GLU A 531 11.82 -10.81 -1.23
N TYR A 532 11.17 -9.78 -0.67
CA TYR A 532 11.68 -9.09 0.53
C TYR A 532 11.82 -10.01 1.74
N TYR A 533 10.92 -10.97 1.90
CA TYR A 533 11.00 -11.94 3.01
C TYR A 533 12.23 -12.86 2.94
N LYS A 534 12.87 -12.96 1.77
CA LYS A 534 14.11 -13.74 1.55
C LYS A 534 15.36 -12.90 1.75
N LEU A 535 15.22 -11.58 1.90
CA LEU A 535 16.34 -10.70 2.13
C LEU A 535 16.89 -10.91 3.55
N PRO A 536 18.17 -10.57 3.78
CA PRO A 536 18.79 -10.79 5.08
C PRO A 536 18.00 -10.13 6.21
N SER A 537 17.80 -10.89 7.27
CA SER A 537 17.44 -10.38 8.59
C SER A 537 18.59 -10.69 9.55
N TYR A 538 18.60 -10.03 10.69
CA TYR A 538 19.69 -10.04 11.65
C TYR A 538 19.23 -10.54 13.03
N PRO A 539 18.60 -11.73 13.14
CA PRO A 539 18.16 -12.24 14.44
C PRO A 539 19.35 -12.37 15.40
N LEU A 540 19.12 -12.11 16.69
CA LEU A 540 20.16 -12.32 17.70
C LEU A 540 20.17 -13.77 18.13
N GLN A 541 21.37 -14.34 18.21
CA GLN A 541 21.61 -15.65 18.78
C GLN A 541 21.92 -15.47 20.27
N VAL A 542 21.08 -16.03 21.13
CA VAL A 542 21.22 -15.92 22.57
C VAL A 542 21.83 -17.21 23.13
N LYS A 543 22.85 -17.08 23.98
CA LYS A 543 23.61 -18.20 24.54
C LYS A 543 23.36 -18.34 26.03
N GLY A 544 23.30 -19.58 26.51
CA GLY A 544 23.17 -19.91 27.92
C GLY A 544 21.82 -19.54 28.56
N VAL A 545 20.79 -19.25 27.76
CA VAL A 545 19.46 -18.84 28.24
C VAL A 545 18.44 -19.98 28.20
N SER A 546 17.44 -19.89 29.07
CA SER A 546 16.25 -20.73 29.12
C SER A 546 14.97 -19.88 29.02
N GLU A 547 13.80 -20.54 29.01
CA GLU A 547 12.50 -19.87 29.02
C GLU A 547 12.29 -18.95 30.26
N ASP A 548 12.96 -19.25 31.37
CA ASP A 548 12.84 -18.48 32.63
C ASP A 548 13.66 -17.18 32.60
N ASP A 549 14.59 -17.04 31.65
CA ASP A 549 15.33 -15.80 31.43
C ASP A 549 14.51 -14.77 30.65
N TYR A 550 13.49 -15.22 29.91
CA TYR A 550 12.47 -14.35 29.31
C TYR A 550 11.44 -14.00 30.39
N VAL A 551 11.33 -12.71 30.68
CA VAL A 551 10.49 -12.15 31.74
C VAL A 551 9.50 -11.14 31.19
N ASN A 552 8.48 -10.81 31.97
CA ASN A 552 7.53 -9.77 31.59
C ASN A 552 8.24 -8.40 31.51
N GLY A 553 8.12 -7.73 30.37
CA GLY A 553 8.55 -6.35 30.20
C GLY A 553 7.50 -5.36 30.70
N ILE A 554 7.88 -4.09 30.82
CA ILE A 554 6.94 -3.01 31.18
C ILE A 554 6.21 -2.39 29.97
N LEU A 555 6.77 -2.59 28.77
CA LEU A 555 6.32 -1.95 27.52
C LEU A 555 5.21 -2.72 26.81
N GLU A 556 5.02 -4.00 27.15
CA GLU A 556 4.03 -4.88 26.54
C GLU A 556 3.58 -5.97 27.51
N ASP A 557 2.38 -6.52 27.30
CA ASP A 557 1.76 -7.47 28.22
C ASP A 557 1.21 -8.75 27.57
N TRP A 558 1.43 -8.93 26.27
CA TRP A 558 1.00 -10.13 25.52
C TRP A 558 2.07 -11.21 25.43
N VAL A 559 3.33 -10.89 25.78
CA VAL A 559 4.48 -11.79 25.74
C VAL A 559 5.48 -11.41 26.83
N LYS A 560 6.36 -12.34 27.19
CA LYS A 560 7.58 -12.06 27.96
C LYS A 560 8.57 -11.25 27.11
N GLY A 561 8.29 -9.96 26.93
CA GLY A 561 9.03 -9.05 26.03
C GLY A 561 10.36 -8.50 26.58
N ALA A 562 10.96 -9.15 27.58
CA ALA A 562 12.25 -8.76 28.13
C ALA A 562 13.13 -9.98 28.39
N LEU A 563 14.45 -9.81 28.19
CA LEU A 563 15.45 -10.86 28.39
C LEU A 563 16.40 -10.46 29.52
N ARG A 564 16.48 -11.29 30.56
CA ARG A 564 17.40 -11.11 31.68
C ARG A 564 18.66 -11.95 31.47
N LEU A 565 19.81 -11.27 31.41
CA LEU A 565 21.12 -11.94 31.27
C LEU A 565 21.89 -11.88 32.59
N ASN A 566 22.53 -12.99 32.97
CA ASN A 566 23.28 -13.12 34.22
C ASN A 566 24.68 -12.48 34.20
N GLY A 567 25.13 -11.93 33.06
CA GLY A 567 26.44 -11.27 32.91
C GLY A 567 27.67 -12.19 33.01
N LYS A 568 27.51 -13.52 33.07
CA LYS A 568 28.61 -14.50 33.17
C LYS A 568 28.71 -15.39 31.93
N GLY A 569 27.64 -16.15 31.66
CA GLY A 569 27.56 -17.11 30.55
C GLY A 569 26.38 -16.86 29.61
N GLN A 570 25.55 -15.87 29.94
CA GLN A 570 24.39 -15.47 29.16
C GLN A 570 24.66 -14.20 28.37
N TYR A 571 24.51 -14.26 27.06
CA TYR A 571 24.73 -13.12 26.16
C TYR A 571 24.00 -13.29 24.83
N ALA A 572 23.68 -12.18 24.19
CA ALA A 572 23.15 -12.13 22.83
C ALA A 572 24.27 -11.74 21.87
N VAL A 573 24.39 -12.43 20.74
CA VAL A 573 25.38 -12.16 19.70
C VAL A 573 24.73 -12.13 18.33
N TRP A 574 25.25 -11.23 17.50
CA TRP A 574 24.98 -11.20 16.07
C TRP A 574 26.26 -11.54 15.30
N LYS A 575 26.20 -12.45 14.31
CA LYS A 575 27.38 -12.85 13.53
C LYS A 575 27.61 -11.88 12.37
N GLN A 576 28.62 -11.02 12.52
CA GLN A 576 29.01 -9.99 11.54
C GLN A 576 29.34 -10.52 10.12
N ARG A 577 29.74 -11.80 9.95
CA ARG A 577 30.07 -12.38 8.62
C ARG A 577 28.88 -12.43 7.65
N GLU A 578 27.65 -12.26 8.12
CA GLU A 578 26.45 -12.30 7.27
C GLU A 578 26.07 -10.91 6.72
N GLY A 579 26.41 -9.82 7.43
CA GLY A 579 26.11 -8.43 7.02
C GLY A 579 26.86 -7.92 5.80
N GLN A 580 28.10 -8.39 5.56
CA GLN A 580 28.87 -8.07 4.34
C GLN A 580 28.49 -8.95 3.14
N SER A 581 27.78 -10.06 3.37
CA SER A 581 27.35 -10.97 2.30
C SER A 581 25.99 -10.61 1.70
N GLY A 582 25.20 -9.77 2.41
CA GLY A 582 23.93 -9.21 1.91
C GLY A 582 24.08 -8.21 0.77
N THR A 583 25.31 -7.73 0.50
CA THR A 583 25.66 -7.00 -0.72
C THR A 583 26.15 -7.94 -1.83
N LYS A 584 25.96 -9.26 -1.73
CA LYS A 584 26.00 -10.13 -2.91
C LYS A 584 24.88 -9.67 -3.84
N ASN A 585 25.25 -8.75 -4.71
CA ASN A 585 24.54 -8.44 -5.93
C ASN A 585 24.10 -9.80 -6.53
N PRO A 586 22.80 -10.08 -6.68
CA PRO A 586 22.35 -11.33 -7.30
C PRO A 586 22.80 -11.44 -8.76
N GLU A 587 23.32 -10.35 -9.32
CA GLU A 587 24.17 -10.40 -10.50
C GLU A 587 25.51 -11.03 -10.09
N LYS A 588 25.64 -12.35 -10.29
CA LYS A 588 26.89 -12.83 -10.90
C LYS A 588 27.18 -11.82 -12.00
N PRO A 589 28.34 -11.14 -12.03
CA PRO A 589 28.70 -10.42 -13.24
C PRO A 589 28.63 -11.47 -14.32
N GLU A 590 27.60 -11.40 -15.18
CA GLU A 590 27.74 -11.95 -16.51
C GLU A 590 29.06 -11.36 -16.98
N ALA A 591 30.00 -12.23 -17.34
CA ALA A 591 31.19 -11.76 -18.00
C ALA A 591 30.66 -10.96 -19.19
N PHE A 592 30.65 -9.64 -19.08
CA PHE A 592 30.45 -8.79 -20.24
C PHE A 592 31.51 -9.30 -21.19
N ALA A 593 31.04 -9.93 -22.26
CA ALA A 593 31.90 -10.27 -23.35
C ALA A 593 32.72 -9.01 -23.63
N LYS A 594 34.02 -9.17 -23.87
CA LYS A 594 34.86 -8.10 -24.42
C LYS A 594 34.34 -7.77 -25.83
N GLU A 595 33.12 -7.28 -25.94
CA GLU A 595 32.66 -6.66 -27.16
C GLU A 595 33.33 -5.28 -27.17
N PRO A 596 34.29 -5.05 -28.08
CA PRO A 596 34.89 -3.74 -28.19
C PRO A 596 33.76 -2.73 -28.42
N CYS A 597 33.79 -1.67 -27.64
CA CYS A 597 32.85 -0.58 -27.77
C CYS A 597 33.41 0.37 -28.85
N ASP A 598 32.68 0.53 -29.95
CA ASP A 598 33.16 1.32 -31.10
C ASP A 598 33.28 2.83 -30.83
N TRP A 599 32.65 3.31 -29.75
CA TRP A 599 32.61 4.72 -29.37
C TRP A 599 33.62 5.11 -28.29
N ALA A 600 34.36 4.17 -27.71
CA ALA A 600 35.37 4.44 -26.69
C ALA A 600 36.49 3.39 -26.71
N GLU A 601 37.72 3.88 -26.62
CA GLU A 601 38.92 3.08 -26.55
C GLU A 601 39.57 3.23 -25.17
N LEU A 602 39.91 2.10 -24.55
CA LEU A 602 40.69 2.09 -23.32
C LEU A 602 42.17 2.23 -23.70
N VAL A 603 42.74 3.40 -23.46
CA VAL A 603 44.12 3.74 -23.84
C VAL A 603 45.11 3.20 -22.82
N ASN A 604 44.76 3.30 -21.53
CA ASN A 604 45.59 2.81 -20.44
C ASN A 604 44.73 2.19 -19.34
N LEU A 605 44.94 0.91 -19.07
CA LEU A 605 44.38 0.21 -17.93
C LEU A 605 45.50 -0.56 -17.23
N PRO A 606 45.77 -0.30 -15.94
CA PRO A 606 46.73 -1.09 -15.18
C PRO A 606 46.34 -2.57 -15.19
N SER A 607 47.31 -3.45 -15.43
CA SER A 607 47.10 -4.91 -15.37
C SER A 607 46.85 -5.41 -13.93
N ALA A 608 47.16 -4.58 -12.93
CA ALA A 608 46.83 -4.80 -11.52
C ALA A 608 46.69 -3.47 -10.78
N LEU A 609 45.80 -3.43 -9.79
CA LEU A 609 45.66 -2.33 -8.84
C LEU A 609 46.28 -2.75 -7.50
N SER A 610 47.02 -1.84 -6.87
CA SER A 610 47.53 -2.03 -5.50
C SER A 610 46.66 -1.24 -4.53
N PRO A 611 46.26 -1.82 -3.38
CA PRO A 611 45.56 -1.07 -2.34
C PRO A 611 46.34 0.21 -1.97
N GLU A 612 45.60 1.30 -1.73
CA GLU A 612 46.12 2.60 -1.26
C GLU A 612 47.07 3.33 -2.23
N LYS A 613 47.27 2.82 -3.45
CA LYS A 613 47.99 3.53 -4.51
C LYS A 613 47.02 4.08 -5.55
N ALA A 614 47.17 5.36 -5.87
CA ALA A 614 46.45 5.96 -6.98
C ALA A 614 46.83 5.24 -8.30
N ALA A 615 45.82 5.00 -9.14
CA ALA A 615 46.00 4.46 -10.47
C ALA A 615 45.39 5.42 -11.48
N GLN A 616 46.07 5.61 -12.61
CA GLN A 616 45.57 6.42 -13.70
C GLN A 616 45.00 5.51 -14.78
N ILE A 617 43.79 5.83 -15.24
CA ILE A 617 43.11 5.12 -16.31
C ILE A 617 42.77 6.15 -17.38
N GLU A 618 43.08 5.82 -18.62
CA GLU A 618 42.85 6.70 -19.75
C GLU A 618 41.86 6.06 -20.71
N ILE A 619 40.78 6.79 -20.99
CA ILE A 619 39.74 6.40 -21.93
C ILE A 619 39.66 7.48 -23.00
N ARG A 620 39.77 7.09 -24.26
CA ARG A 620 39.61 7.96 -25.42
C ARG A 620 38.24 7.74 -26.04
N LEU A 621 37.41 8.77 -26.02
CA LEU A 621 36.11 8.75 -26.69
C LEU A 621 36.28 8.96 -28.20
N ARG A 622 35.46 8.28 -28.99
CA ARG A 622 35.47 8.32 -30.47
C ARG A 622 34.11 8.77 -31.01
N GLY A 623 34.11 9.32 -32.23
CA GLY A 623 32.89 9.68 -32.95
C GLY A 623 32.01 10.70 -32.22
N ALA A 624 30.69 10.52 -32.29
CA ALA A 624 29.72 11.43 -31.68
C ALA A 624 29.84 11.54 -30.15
N ALA A 625 30.46 10.57 -29.48
CA ALA A 625 30.69 10.62 -28.03
C ALA A 625 31.79 11.63 -27.64
N ALA A 626 32.74 11.94 -28.52
CA ALA A 626 33.81 12.90 -28.25
C ALA A 626 33.33 14.35 -28.18
N THR A 627 32.18 14.66 -28.78
CA THR A 627 31.61 16.02 -28.86
C THR A 627 30.27 16.16 -28.13
N ALA A 628 29.77 15.08 -27.52
CA ALA A 628 28.52 15.07 -26.78
C ALA A 628 28.64 15.86 -25.46
N LYS A 629 27.65 16.71 -25.18
CA LYS A 629 27.47 17.31 -23.84
C LYS A 629 26.75 16.31 -22.96
N GLY A 630 27.50 15.54 -22.17
CA GLY A 630 26.97 14.53 -21.26
C GLY A 630 27.90 14.25 -20.08
N ILE A 631 27.44 13.44 -19.13
CA ILE A 631 28.25 12.94 -18.02
C ILE A 631 28.80 11.57 -18.42
N LEU A 632 30.13 11.42 -18.45
CA LEU A 632 30.78 10.12 -18.58
C LEU A 632 30.84 9.49 -17.18
N GLN A 633 30.12 8.38 -16.98
CA GLN A 633 30.24 7.56 -15.78
C GLN A 633 31.16 6.37 -16.08
N VAL A 634 32.15 6.13 -15.21
CA VAL A 634 33.11 5.04 -15.33
C VAL A 634 33.07 4.20 -14.07
N ASP A 635 32.54 2.99 -14.19
CA ASP A 635 32.53 2.00 -13.10
C ASP A 635 33.68 1.02 -13.33
N LEU A 636 34.65 0.99 -12.42
CA LEU A 636 35.81 0.12 -12.46
C LEU A 636 35.59 -1.07 -11.55
N HIS A 637 35.63 -2.24 -12.15
CA HIS A 637 35.40 -3.50 -11.48
C HIS A 637 36.72 -4.24 -11.30
N GLN A 638 37.12 -4.55 -10.07
CA GLN A 638 38.36 -5.28 -9.80
C GLN A 638 38.10 -6.73 -9.38
N ILE A 639 38.91 -7.65 -9.90
CA ILE A 639 38.90 -9.08 -9.55
C ILE A 639 40.25 -9.38 -8.90
N ARG A 640 40.21 -10.09 -7.77
CA ARG A 640 41.40 -10.58 -7.06
C ARG A 640 42.09 -11.67 -7.89
N LYS A 641 43.39 -11.90 -7.63
CA LYS A 641 44.17 -12.97 -8.29
C LYS A 641 43.57 -14.36 -8.14
N ASP A 642 42.77 -14.61 -7.09
CA ASP A 642 42.06 -15.87 -6.85
C ASP A 642 40.71 -15.97 -7.60
N GLY A 643 40.45 -15.07 -8.55
CA GLY A 643 39.22 -15.03 -9.33
C GLY A 643 38.01 -14.49 -8.58
N LYS A 644 38.15 -14.07 -7.33
CA LYS A 644 37.05 -13.52 -6.52
C LYS A 644 36.87 -12.03 -6.76
N TRP A 645 35.64 -11.55 -6.59
CA TRP A 645 35.32 -10.13 -6.63
C TRP A 645 36.18 -9.33 -5.64
N GLY A 646 36.81 -8.27 -6.13
CA GLY A 646 37.73 -7.42 -5.37
C GLY A 646 37.16 -6.05 -4.99
N GLY A 647 36.01 -5.64 -5.54
CA GLY A 647 35.37 -4.34 -5.25
C GLY A 647 35.12 -3.48 -6.49
N LEU A 648 34.53 -2.31 -6.28
CA LEU A 648 34.35 -1.24 -7.27
C LEU A 648 35.11 0.02 -6.82
N ASN A 649 35.40 0.92 -7.75
CA ASN A 649 35.78 2.29 -7.41
C ASN A 649 34.62 3.00 -6.69
N THR A 650 34.92 3.62 -5.55
CA THR A 650 34.05 4.61 -4.89
C THR A 650 34.38 6.01 -5.40
#